data_AF-A0A137QMA9-F1
#
_entry.id   AF-A0A137QMA9-F1
#
_cell.length_a   1.000
_cell.length_b   1.000
_cell.length_c   1.000
_cell.angle_alpha   90.00
_cell.angle_beta   90.00
_cell.angle_gamma   90.00
#
_symmetry.space_group_name_H-M   'P 1'
#
loop_
_entity.id
_entity.type
_entity.pdbx_description
1 polymer ?
#
loop_
_entity_poly.entity_id
_entity_poly.type
_entity_poly.pdbx_seq_one_letter_code
_entity_poly.pdbx_strand_id
1 'polypeptide(L)'
;LAFVVYWGIVLFGYDTGVAGAVVKNTFFQSHFGFSGNQKKIDAISANVVSVLQAGAFFGALGSAPISSWIGRKWTIEAFTVIFTVGAILQTVASGPPHGLGLIYAGRVIAGFGIGGISSVAPAFVSECSPKEVRGRITGFFQIMVRAGVMISYFVNYGIDIHMANSVQIWRVPFGLQLVPAGIMAIGILTIKESPRWLASVGRNQEAIENLAYLRRDAVTSPPIIHEMAEIEAAILEEREARKGLGWKEAFFGKGNFIRFFIAFFIFLLQQWAGQNSVNYYAPQIFEAIGYLGTKSNLLASGIYGVIKFVATVIFIFFGVETLGRKLSLFISAIGMGTLFYIIGAILKTHPPPPLVNGQAPPSPPPPSQAMAAMLYIYVCFYSMGWGPLPWVYVADIFPTRTRHYGLAVASASQWLWNFVVSQVTPRMKTNLGWKLFIMFATVNVGAMGTFSLLIPETKNRSLEEMDVIFGAVSAEERQAYINKSERGLAFVVYWGIVLFGYDTGVGGGVVGNAFFHAHFGIAGNQKQIDAVSSNVVSVLQAGAFFGALGSAPISSKIGRKWTIELFTVIFSVGAILQTIASGPPHGLGLIYAGRVIAGLGIGGISSVAPAFVSECCPKEVRGRITGLFQIMVAFGVMISYFVNFGVGIHIKESVQIWRIPFAIQLVPAGIMALGVLTIKESPRWLASVGRNQQAIENLAYLRMESVTSPAVIHEMAEIEAAILEEREARKGFGLKEAIFGKGNFVRFFIAFFIFLLQQWAGQNSVNYYAPQIFESIGYTGTKNSLLASGIYGIVKLVATTIFVFFGVETLGRKLSLFISAIGMGTLFYIIGAILKTHPPPTLQSGQAPPSPPPASQAMAAMLYIYVVFYSIGWGPLPWVYVADIFPTRTRHYGLATASASQWLWNFVVSKVTPQMKTNLGWKLFIMFATVNIGAMGTFSLLIPETKGRSLEEMDIIFGAVSADERQAYINKSERAMEHGNGNQTGSTSVRSDSVERKV
;
A
#
# COMPACT_ATOMS: atom_id res chain seq x y z
N LEU A 1 -10.53 39.74 0.58
CA LEU A 1 -9.57 38.81 1.22
C LEU A 1 -9.12 37.70 0.27
N ALA A 2 -9.97 36.74 -0.08
CA ALA A 2 -9.57 35.56 -0.87
C ALA A 2 -8.88 35.91 -2.20
N PHE A 3 -9.41 36.87 -2.95
CA PHE A 3 -8.80 37.36 -4.20
C PHE A 3 -7.36 37.84 -4.00
N VAL A 4 -7.12 38.67 -2.98
CA VAL A 4 -5.80 39.24 -2.65
C VAL A 4 -4.82 38.16 -2.21
N VAL A 5 -5.24 37.28 -1.29
CA VAL A 5 -4.39 36.21 -0.76
C VAL A 5 -4.04 35.19 -1.85
N TYR A 6 -4.98 34.85 -2.72
CA TYR A 6 -4.73 33.92 -3.82
C TYR A 6 -4.07 34.57 -5.04
N TRP A 7 -3.93 35.89 -5.07
CA TRP A 7 -3.14 36.55 -6.12
C TRP A 7 -1.67 36.12 -6.06
N GLY A 8 -1.13 35.88 -4.86
CA GLY A 8 0.21 35.28 -4.68
C GLY A 8 0.36 33.88 -5.24
N ILE A 9 -0.74 33.16 -5.42
CA ILE A 9 -0.74 31.80 -5.98
C ILE A 9 -0.65 31.82 -7.50
N VAL A 10 -0.96 32.95 -8.14
CA VAL A 10 -0.63 33.18 -9.54
C VAL A 10 0.88 33.09 -9.76
N LEU A 11 1.72 33.49 -8.78
CA LEU A 11 3.18 33.36 -8.85
C LEU A 11 3.63 31.92 -9.01
N PHE A 12 3.05 31.02 -8.21
CA PHE A 12 3.34 29.60 -8.28
C PHE A 12 3.02 29.05 -9.68
N GLY A 13 1.84 29.41 -10.22
CA GLY A 13 1.45 29.03 -11.57
C GLY A 13 2.36 29.62 -12.64
N TYR A 14 2.68 30.90 -12.52
CA TYR A 14 3.46 31.65 -13.50
C TYR A 14 4.88 31.10 -13.62
N ASP A 15 5.59 30.95 -12.50
CA ASP A 15 6.96 30.41 -12.52
C ASP A 15 7.00 28.98 -13.09
N THR A 16 5.95 28.18 -12.80
CA THR A 16 5.82 26.81 -13.31
C THR A 16 5.86 26.73 -14.84
N GLY A 17 5.32 27.72 -15.56
CA GLY A 17 5.33 27.73 -17.03
C GLY A 17 6.41 28.62 -17.66
N VAL A 18 7.10 29.47 -16.90
CA VAL A 18 8.18 30.35 -17.45
C VAL A 18 9.45 29.57 -17.77
N ALA A 19 10.01 28.84 -16.81
CA ALA A 19 11.38 28.34 -16.89
C ALA A 19 11.61 27.39 -18.09
N GLY A 20 10.61 26.57 -18.42
CA GLY A 20 10.67 25.61 -19.52
C GLY A 20 10.91 26.23 -20.89
N ALA A 21 10.25 27.35 -21.19
CA ALA A 21 10.42 28.05 -22.46
C ALA A 21 11.78 28.76 -22.52
N VAL A 22 12.21 29.37 -21.42
CA VAL A 22 13.48 30.09 -21.31
C VAL A 22 14.66 29.18 -21.62
N VAL A 23 14.74 28.01 -20.96
CA VAL A 23 15.87 27.07 -21.14
C VAL A 23 15.87 26.38 -22.51
N LYS A 24 14.71 26.33 -23.18
CA LYS A 24 14.58 25.80 -24.54
C LYS A 24 15.15 26.77 -25.58
N ASN A 25 15.04 28.07 -25.36
CA ASN A 25 15.38 29.07 -26.35
C ASN A 25 16.87 28.97 -26.75
N THR A 26 17.14 29.01 -28.05
CA THR A 26 18.49 28.82 -28.60
C THR A 26 19.44 29.96 -28.25
N PHE A 27 18.95 31.19 -28.15
CA PHE A 27 19.73 32.35 -27.69
C PHE A 27 20.12 32.23 -26.23
N PHE A 28 19.24 31.73 -25.36
CA PHE A 28 19.60 31.44 -23.97
C PHE A 28 20.73 30.40 -23.89
N GLN A 29 20.63 29.31 -24.66
CA GLN A 29 21.63 28.25 -24.68
C GLN A 29 23.00 28.72 -25.20
N SER A 30 23.02 29.54 -26.25
CA SER A 30 24.26 30.10 -26.80
C SER A 30 24.88 31.13 -25.86
N HIS A 31 24.08 32.04 -25.31
CA HIS A 31 24.53 33.11 -24.41
C HIS A 31 25.19 32.56 -23.13
N PHE A 32 24.70 31.44 -22.61
CA PHE A 32 25.26 30.78 -21.43
C PHE A 32 26.25 29.65 -21.76
N GLY A 33 26.64 29.48 -23.03
CA GLY A 33 27.76 28.61 -23.44
C GLY A 33 27.49 27.11 -23.36
N PHE A 34 26.24 26.68 -23.53
CA PHE A 34 25.88 25.25 -23.48
C PHE A 34 25.06 24.77 -24.69
N SER A 35 24.95 25.58 -25.74
CA SER A 35 24.39 25.16 -27.03
C SER A 35 25.18 23.99 -27.66
N GLY A 36 24.49 23.14 -28.41
CA GLY A 36 25.11 22.05 -29.19
C GLY A 36 25.46 20.77 -28.41
N ASN A 37 25.34 20.74 -27.07
CA ASN A 37 25.55 19.52 -26.28
C ASN A 37 24.25 19.11 -25.55
N GLN A 38 23.55 18.12 -26.09
CA GLN A 38 22.26 17.67 -25.55
C GLN A 38 22.34 17.24 -24.08
N LYS A 39 23.42 16.57 -23.65
CA LYS A 39 23.59 16.17 -22.24
C LYS A 39 23.73 17.38 -21.32
N LYS A 40 24.44 18.44 -21.75
CA LYS A 40 24.55 19.70 -20.99
C LYS A 40 23.23 20.48 -20.98
N ILE A 41 22.54 20.55 -22.12
CA ILE A 41 21.21 21.17 -22.22
C ILE A 41 20.23 20.49 -21.27
N ASP A 42 20.16 19.15 -21.27
CA ASP A 42 19.27 18.39 -20.40
C ASP A 42 19.62 18.61 -18.92
N ALA A 43 20.90 18.64 -18.57
CA ALA A 43 21.35 18.84 -17.18
C ALA A 43 21.06 20.27 -16.67
N ILE A 44 21.37 21.29 -17.45
CA ILE A 44 21.15 22.70 -17.07
C ILE A 44 19.65 23.00 -17.05
N SER A 45 18.89 22.54 -18.06
CA SER A 45 17.43 22.71 -18.09
C SER A 45 16.78 22.06 -16.87
N ALA A 46 17.19 20.84 -16.53
CA ALA A 46 16.71 20.13 -15.35
C ALA A 46 17.01 20.94 -14.07
N ASN A 47 18.26 21.40 -13.90
CA ASN A 47 18.66 22.16 -12.72
C ASN A 47 17.93 23.50 -12.62
N VAL A 48 17.83 24.26 -13.70
CA VAL A 48 17.12 25.55 -13.69
C VAL A 48 15.68 25.32 -13.27
N VAL A 49 14.99 24.36 -13.90
CA VAL A 49 13.58 24.10 -13.57
C VAL A 49 13.42 23.62 -12.13
N SER A 50 14.20 22.62 -11.69
CA SER A 50 13.96 21.83 -10.48
C SER A 50 14.37 22.50 -9.15
N VAL A 51 15.39 23.35 -9.14
CA VAL A 51 15.90 23.95 -7.88
C VAL A 51 14.88 24.85 -7.19
N LEU A 52 13.87 25.35 -7.93
CA LEU A 52 12.75 26.08 -7.35
C LEU A 52 11.87 25.18 -6.47
N GLN A 53 11.57 23.97 -6.93
CA GLN A 53 10.80 22.99 -6.16
C GLN A 53 11.56 22.53 -4.92
N ALA A 54 12.89 22.43 -5.02
CA ALA A 54 13.73 22.17 -3.85
C ALA A 54 13.64 23.29 -2.81
N GLY A 55 13.68 24.56 -3.24
CA GLY A 55 13.43 25.69 -2.35
C GLY A 55 12.02 25.66 -1.75
N ALA A 56 11.00 25.35 -2.55
CA ALA A 56 9.61 25.27 -2.13
C ALA A 56 9.33 24.16 -1.12
N PHE A 57 10.04 23.03 -1.21
CA PHE A 57 10.00 21.97 -0.20
C PHE A 57 10.36 22.50 1.19
N PHE A 58 11.47 23.24 1.31
CA PHE A 58 11.89 23.81 2.58
C PHE A 58 11.01 24.99 3.01
N GLY A 59 10.53 25.80 2.06
CA GLY A 59 9.59 26.88 2.33
C GLY A 59 8.27 26.38 2.95
N ALA A 60 7.72 25.30 2.39
CA ALA A 60 6.50 24.67 2.89
C ALA A 60 6.67 24.04 4.28
N LEU A 61 7.82 23.41 4.55
CA LEU A 61 8.13 22.86 5.88
C LEU A 61 8.33 23.97 6.93
N GLY A 62 9.02 25.05 6.55
CA GLY A 62 9.31 26.18 7.43
C GLY A 62 8.10 27.09 7.69
N SER A 63 7.07 27.09 6.84
CA SER A 63 5.97 28.05 6.94
C SER A 63 5.02 27.81 8.11
N ALA A 64 4.85 26.56 8.55
CA ALA A 64 3.97 26.22 9.67
C ALA A 64 4.41 26.84 11.01
N PRO A 65 5.67 26.67 11.49
CA PRO A 65 6.11 27.30 12.72
C PRO A 65 6.12 28.83 12.62
N ILE A 66 6.56 29.39 11.49
CA ILE A 66 6.56 30.85 11.25
C ILE A 66 5.12 31.39 11.33
N SER A 67 4.16 30.75 10.66
CA SER A 67 2.75 31.15 10.68
C SER A 67 2.11 31.06 12.06
N SER A 68 2.53 30.11 12.90
CA SER A 68 2.06 30.06 14.29
C SER A 68 2.59 31.22 15.13
N TRP A 69 3.80 31.70 14.84
CA TRP A 69 4.47 32.74 15.64
C TRP A 69 4.04 34.17 15.27
N ILE A 70 4.03 34.53 13.98
CA ILE A 70 3.79 35.93 13.54
C ILE A 70 2.41 36.15 12.90
N GLY A 71 1.59 35.11 12.77
CA GLY A 71 0.26 35.19 12.14
C GLY A 71 0.28 34.89 10.64
N ARG A 72 -0.91 34.73 10.05
CA ARG A 72 -1.06 34.28 8.65
C ARG A 72 -0.76 35.43 7.68
N LYS A 73 -1.26 36.62 7.97
CA LYS A 73 -1.05 37.84 7.17
C LYS A 73 0.45 38.12 7.01
N TRP A 74 1.17 38.25 8.12
CA TRP A 74 2.58 38.63 8.11
C TRP A 74 3.50 37.53 7.61
N THR A 75 3.10 36.27 7.74
CA THR A 75 3.85 35.16 7.13
C THR A 75 3.80 35.20 5.62
N ILE A 76 2.63 35.44 5.02
CA ILE A 76 2.51 35.58 3.57
C ILE A 76 3.35 36.77 3.09
N GLU A 77 3.31 37.90 3.82
CA GLU A 77 4.15 39.07 3.49
C GLU A 77 5.64 38.75 3.53
N ALA A 78 6.12 38.10 4.60
CA ALA A 78 7.52 37.72 4.73
C ALA A 78 7.98 36.81 3.57
N PHE A 79 7.19 35.80 3.21
CA PHE A 79 7.51 34.93 2.08
C PHE A 79 7.39 35.64 0.72
N THR A 80 6.54 36.66 0.61
CA THR A 80 6.44 37.51 -0.59
C THR A 80 7.70 38.34 -0.80
N VAL A 81 8.27 38.88 0.28
CA VAL A 81 9.54 39.60 0.24
C VAL A 81 10.67 38.66 -0.17
N ILE A 82 10.74 37.45 0.41
CA ILE A 82 11.73 36.44 0.03
C ILE A 82 11.57 36.07 -1.45
N PHE A 83 10.34 35.84 -1.91
CA PHE A 83 10.06 35.57 -3.32
C PHE A 83 10.57 36.70 -4.23
N THR A 84 10.29 37.95 -3.86
CA THR A 84 10.69 39.15 -4.60
C THR A 84 12.20 39.24 -4.77
N VAL A 85 12.97 38.94 -3.71
CA VAL A 85 14.44 38.88 -3.78
C VAL A 85 14.89 37.82 -4.79
N GLY A 86 14.32 36.61 -4.72
CA GLY A 86 14.62 35.52 -5.65
C GLY A 86 14.27 35.87 -7.11
N ALA A 87 13.16 36.56 -7.33
CA ALA A 87 12.73 37.03 -8.65
C ALA A 87 13.66 38.12 -9.21
N ILE A 88 14.11 39.06 -8.39
CA ILE A 88 15.09 40.09 -8.77
C ILE A 88 16.41 39.43 -9.22
N LEU A 89 16.93 38.46 -8.45
CA LEU A 89 18.16 37.75 -8.79
C LEU A 89 18.09 37.04 -10.15
N GLN A 90 16.94 36.41 -10.47
CA GLN A 90 16.71 35.79 -11.77
C GLN A 90 16.64 36.83 -12.90
N THR A 91 16.05 37.99 -12.63
CA THR A 91 15.87 39.08 -13.60
C THR A 91 17.18 39.79 -13.94
N VAL A 92 18.04 40.02 -12.95
CA VAL A 92 19.31 40.74 -13.16
C VAL A 92 20.42 39.86 -13.73
N ALA A 93 20.20 38.55 -13.83
CA ALA A 93 21.16 37.61 -14.39
C ALA A 93 21.65 38.08 -15.77
N SER A 94 22.95 38.38 -15.83
CA SER A 94 23.74 38.70 -17.03
C SER A 94 24.73 37.54 -17.29
N GLY A 95 25.36 37.46 -18.46
CA GLY A 95 26.06 36.26 -18.96
C GLY A 95 27.16 35.63 -18.07
N PRO A 96 27.90 34.65 -18.61
CA PRO A 96 28.95 33.93 -17.87
C PRO A 96 30.00 34.88 -17.24
N PRO A 97 30.65 34.48 -16.11
CA PRO A 97 30.54 33.16 -15.47
C PRO A 97 29.46 33.05 -14.39
N HIS A 98 28.94 34.17 -13.87
CA HIS A 98 28.10 34.16 -12.66
C HIS A 98 26.58 34.14 -12.91
N GLY A 99 26.13 34.37 -14.15
CA GLY A 99 24.70 34.47 -14.46
C GLY A 99 23.84 33.25 -14.15
N LEU A 100 24.31 32.04 -14.49
CA LEU A 100 23.58 30.81 -14.13
C LEU A 100 23.51 30.61 -12.62
N GLY A 101 24.55 31.03 -11.88
CA GLY A 101 24.57 31.01 -10.42
C GLY A 101 23.47 31.90 -9.82
N LEU A 102 23.29 33.12 -10.37
CA LEU A 102 22.20 34.02 -9.98
C LEU A 102 20.82 33.44 -10.28
N ILE A 103 20.65 32.76 -11.42
CA ILE A 103 19.39 32.07 -11.75
C ILE A 103 19.14 30.93 -10.75
N TYR A 104 20.13 30.09 -10.45
CA TYR A 104 19.95 29.00 -9.49
C TYR A 104 19.65 29.51 -8.08
N ALA A 105 20.44 30.46 -7.57
CA ALA A 105 20.23 31.05 -6.25
C ALA A 105 18.87 31.76 -6.18
N GLY A 106 18.54 32.56 -7.20
CA GLY A 106 17.26 33.24 -7.31
C GLY A 106 16.08 32.28 -7.34
N ARG A 107 16.19 31.13 -8.03
CA ARG A 107 15.15 30.10 -8.08
C ARG A 107 14.98 29.36 -6.76
N VAL A 108 16.06 29.05 -6.04
CA VAL A 108 15.97 28.45 -4.69
C VAL A 108 15.27 29.42 -3.72
N ILE A 109 15.67 30.68 -3.73
CA ILE A 109 15.10 31.73 -2.85
C ILE A 109 13.63 31.99 -3.21
N ALA A 110 13.31 32.15 -4.50
CA ALA A 110 11.94 32.28 -4.97
C ALA A 110 11.10 31.05 -4.64
N GLY A 111 11.68 29.86 -4.77
CA GLY A 111 11.09 28.60 -4.33
C GLY A 111 10.71 28.60 -2.87
N PHE A 112 11.62 29.02 -1.99
CA PHE A 112 11.34 29.12 -0.55
C PHE A 112 10.14 30.05 -0.26
N GLY A 113 10.05 31.18 -0.95
CA GLY A 113 8.89 32.08 -0.93
C GLY A 113 7.60 31.39 -1.39
N ILE A 114 7.60 30.79 -2.59
CA ILE A 114 6.43 30.09 -3.16
C ILE A 114 5.96 28.97 -2.25
N GLY A 115 6.88 28.15 -1.73
CA GLY A 115 6.57 27.05 -0.83
C GLY A 115 5.77 27.53 0.37
N GLY A 116 6.26 28.57 1.06
CA GLY A 116 5.57 29.11 2.22
C GLY A 116 4.23 29.78 1.91
N ILE A 117 4.15 30.55 0.82
CA ILE A 117 2.87 31.16 0.37
C ILE A 117 1.85 30.07 0.04
N SER A 118 2.26 29.03 -0.69
CA SER A 118 1.38 27.94 -1.13
C SER A 118 0.79 27.13 0.02
N SER A 119 1.50 27.06 1.15
CA SER A 119 1.04 26.38 2.37
C SER A 119 0.15 27.26 3.25
N VAL A 120 0.46 28.56 3.37
CA VAL A 120 -0.23 29.47 4.31
C VAL A 120 -1.47 30.13 3.69
N ALA A 121 -1.44 30.46 2.40
CA ALA A 121 -2.55 31.14 1.72
C ALA A 121 -3.88 30.36 1.79
N PRO A 122 -3.94 29.04 1.50
CA PRO A 122 -5.18 28.28 1.64
C PRO A 122 -5.69 28.22 3.08
N ALA A 123 -4.79 28.07 4.06
CA ALA A 123 -5.14 28.04 5.47
C ALA A 123 -5.76 29.38 5.90
N PHE A 124 -5.13 30.50 5.53
CA PHE A 124 -5.60 31.83 5.88
C PHE A 124 -6.99 32.12 5.31
N VAL A 125 -7.20 31.83 4.03
CA VAL A 125 -8.51 32.06 3.40
C VAL A 125 -9.58 31.15 4.01
N SER A 126 -9.25 29.89 4.30
CA SER A 126 -10.16 28.94 4.95
C SER A 126 -10.60 29.41 6.35
N GLU A 127 -9.65 29.89 7.16
CA GLU A 127 -9.92 30.41 8.51
C GLU A 127 -10.82 31.67 8.52
N CYS A 128 -10.75 32.48 7.46
CA CYS A 128 -11.54 33.70 7.33
C CYS A 128 -12.90 33.48 6.64
N SER A 129 -13.08 32.35 5.94
CA SER A 129 -14.26 32.11 5.10
C SER A 129 -15.44 31.53 5.87
N PRO A 130 -16.68 31.98 5.60
CA PRO A 130 -17.90 31.35 6.12
C PRO A 130 -17.95 29.87 5.72
N LYS A 131 -18.51 29.04 6.60
CA LYS A 131 -18.57 27.57 6.43
C LYS A 131 -19.31 27.16 5.15
N GLU A 132 -20.30 27.93 4.73
CA GLU A 132 -21.19 27.68 3.59
C GLU A 132 -20.48 27.81 2.23
N VAL A 133 -19.46 28.67 2.14
CA VAL A 133 -18.76 28.99 0.88
C VAL A 133 -17.28 28.61 0.89
N ARG A 134 -16.78 28.10 2.02
CA ARG A 134 -15.37 27.76 2.25
C ARG A 134 -14.79 26.86 1.16
N GLY A 135 -15.53 25.84 0.71
CA GLY A 135 -15.08 24.92 -0.34
C GLY A 135 -14.84 25.62 -1.70
N ARG A 136 -15.79 26.44 -2.14
CA ARG A 136 -15.70 27.20 -3.40
C ARG A 136 -14.60 28.25 -3.36
N ILE A 137 -14.49 28.96 -2.23
CA ILE A 137 -13.44 29.95 -2.02
C ILE A 137 -12.06 29.25 -1.97
N THR A 138 -11.94 28.09 -1.32
CA THR A 138 -10.68 27.33 -1.29
C THR A 138 -10.30 26.79 -2.67
N GLY A 139 -11.28 26.38 -3.49
CA GLY A 139 -11.07 25.99 -4.89
C GLY A 139 -10.46 27.09 -5.75
N PHE A 140 -10.69 28.36 -5.42
CA PHE A 140 -10.09 29.51 -6.12
C PHE A 140 -8.56 29.49 -6.14
N PHE A 141 -7.92 28.85 -5.15
CA PHE A 141 -6.48 28.57 -5.16
C PHE A 141 -6.03 27.90 -6.46
N GLN A 142 -6.67 26.79 -6.85
CA GLN A 142 -6.28 26.02 -8.03
C GLN A 142 -6.56 26.79 -9.32
N ILE A 143 -7.64 27.57 -9.36
CA ILE A 143 -7.96 28.47 -10.49
C ILE A 143 -6.81 29.48 -10.69
N MET A 144 -6.32 30.08 -9.61
CA MET A 144 -5.20 31.04 -9.68
C MET A 144 -3.87 30.40 -10.08
N VAL A 145 -3.57 29.17 -9.63
CA VAL A 145 -2.42 28.41 -10.15
C VAL A 145 -2.54 28.22 -11.67
N ARG A 146 -3.72 27.82 -12.17
CA ARG A 146 -3.90 27.58 -13.61
C ARG A 146 -3.85 28.87 -14.43
N ALA A 147 -4.40 29.96 -13.90
CA ALA A 147 -4.30 31.28 -14.51
C ALA A 147 -2.82 31.69 -14.66
N GLY A 148 -2.00 31.52 -13.63
CA GLY A 148 -0.57 31.79 -13.69
C GLY A 148 0.14 30.99 -14.79
N VAL A 149 -0.10 29.67 -14.86
CA VAL A 149 0.49 28.82 -15.91
C VAL A 149 0.07 29.30 -17.30
N MET A 150 -1.22 29.56 -17.51
CA MET A 150 -1.74 30.04 -18.79
C MET A 150 -1.08 31.37 -19.20
N ILE A 151 -1.04 32.35 -18.29
CA ILE A 151 -0.41 33.65 -18.53
C ILE A 151 1.06 33.48 -18.90
N SER A 152 1.82 32.63 -18.19
CA SER A 152 3.24 32.41 -18.48
C SER A 152 3.50 31.87 -19.89
N TYR A 153 2.65 30.97 -20.39
CA TYR A 153 2.81 30.44 -21.75
C TYR A 153 2.59 31.50 -22.81
N PHE A 154 1.57 32.36 -22.66
CA PHE A 154 1.34 33.47 -23.59
C PHE A 154 2.40 34.56 -23.50
N VAL A 155 2.91 34.83 -22.30
CA VAL A 155 4.04 35.76 -22.11
C VAL A 155 5.28 35.24 -22.84
N ASN A 156 5.63 33.97 -22.65
CA ASN A 156 6.75 33.34 -23.36
C ASN A 156 6.56 33.38 -24.88
N TYR A 157 5.35 33.10 -25.37
CA TYR A 157 5.01 33.19 -26.78
C TYR A 157 5.19 34.60 -27.34
N GLY A 158 4.67 35.62 -26.64
CA GLY A 158 4.80 37.02 -27.05
C GLY A 158 6.26 37.49 -27.09
N ILE A 159 7.05 37.12 -26.08
CA ILE A 159 8.47 37.49 -26.01
C ILE A 159 9.29 36.79 -27.09
N ASP A 160 9.00 35.52 -27.39
CA ASP A 160 9.65 34.82 -28.50
C ASP A 160 9.31 35.44 -29.85
N ILE A 161 8.09 35.94 -30.06
CA ILE A 161 7.72 36.60 -31.33
C ILE A 161 8.44 37.95 -31.50
N HIS A 162 8.55 38.74 -30.43
CA HIS A 162 8.99 40.14 -30.53
C HIS A 162 10.45 40.36 -30.13
N MET A 163 11.08 39.43 -29.39
CA MET A 163 12.36 39.64 -28.70
C MET A 163 13.30 38.42 -28.70
N ALA A 164 13.12 37.46 -29.63
CA ALA A 164 13.78 36.14 -29.68
C ALA A 164 15.30 36.12 -29.48
N ASN A 165 16.02 37.15 -29.98
CA ASN A 165 17.48 37.19 -30.05
C ASN A 165 18.08 38.20 -29.06
N SER A 166 17.48 38.35 -27.88
CA SER A 166 17.93 39.32 -26.88
C SER A 166 17.92 38.73 -25.48
N VAL A 167 18.69 39.36 -24.59
CA VAL A 167 18.75 39.04 -23.15
C VAL A 167 17.35 39.11 -22.50
N GLN A 168 16.41 39.83 -23.14
CA GLN A 168 15.04 39.97 -22.68
C GLN A 168 14.26 38.64 -22.69
N ILE A 169 14.72 37.62 -23.43
CA ILE A 169 14.06 36.31 -23.51
C ILE A 169 13.98 35.58 -22.17
N TRP A 170 14.87 35.86 -21.21
CA TRP A 170 14.75 35.38 -19.82
C TRP A 170 14.48 36.49 -18.81
N ARG A 171 14.96 37.71 -19.05
CA ARG A 171 14.77 38.81 -18.10
C ARG A 171 13.33 39.27 -18.00
N VAL A 172 12.61 39.39 -19.12
CA VAL A 172 11.22 39.85 -19.09
C VAL A 172 10.31 38.80 -18.44
N PRO A 173 10.37 37.50 -18.77
CA PRO A 173 9.58 36.50 -18.06
C PRO A 173 9.91 36.44 -16.56
N PHE A 174 11.20 36.41 -16.18
CA PHE A 174 11.58 36.42 -14.76
C PHE A 174 11.35 37.75 -14.03
N GLY A 175 11.22 38.86 -14.77
CA GLY A 175 10.88 40.16 -14.20
C GLY A 175 9.37 40.32 -14.00
N LEU A 176 8.56 39.79 -14.91
CA LEU A 176 7.10 39.93 -14.86
C LEU A 176 6.46 39.24 -13.66
N GLN A 177 7.10 38.23 -13.07
CA GLN A 177 6.66 37.65 -11.79
C GLN A 177 6.71 38.65 -10.61
N LEU A 178 7.45 39.76 -10.72
CA LEU A 178 7.43 40.84 -9.70
C LEU A 178 6.09 41.57 -9.65
N VAL A 179 5.34 41.61 -10.76
CA VAL A 179 4.04 42.29 -10.83
C VAL A 179 2.99 41.62 -9.91
N PRO A 180 2.69 40.32 -10.04
CA PRO A 180 1.80 39.63 -9.11
C PRO A 180 2.32 39.63 -7.66
N ALA A 181 3.65 39.62 -7.45
CA ALA A 181 4.23 39.70 -6.12
C ALA A 181 3.98 41.08 -5.47
N GLY A 182 4.16 42.16 -6.22
CA GLY A 182 3.87 43.52 -5.76
C GLY A 182 2.38 43.75 -5.49
N ILE A 183 1.50 43.24 -6.35
CA ILE A 183 0.04 43.31 -6.12
C ILE A 183 -0.32 42.59 -4.81
N MET A 184 0.27 41.42 -4.56
CA MET A 184 0.06 40.72 -3.29
C MET A 184 0.63 41.49 -2.10
N ALA A 185 1.89 41.96 -2.17
CA ALA A 185 2.53 42.68 -1.06
C ALA A 185 1.72 43.91 -0.64
N ILE A 186 1.27 44.71 -1.62
CA ILE A 186 0.41 45.88 -1.35
C ILE A 186 -0.97 45.43 -0.85
N GLY A 187 -1.55 44.42 -1.48
CA GLY A 187 -2.89 43.93 -1.13
C GLY A 187 -2.97 43.35 0.27
N ILE A 188 -1.94 42.63 0.73
CA ILE A 188 -1.89 42.02 2.07
C ILE A 188 -1.95 43.09 3.17
N LEU A 189 -1.44 44.29 2.93
CA LEU A 189 -1.54 45.39 3.91
C LEU A 189 -3.00 45.78 4.20
N THR A 190 -3.88 45.68 3.21
CA THR A 190 -5.30 46.08 3.29
C THR A 190 -6.21 45.08 4.02
N ILE A 191 -5.75 43.85 4.23
CA ILE A 191 -6.57 42.80 4.85
C ILE A 191 -6.27 42.64 6.34
N LYS A 192 -7.28 42.22 7.09
CA LYS A 192 -7.17 41.91 8.53
C LYS A 192 -6.62 40.49 8.74
N GLU A 193 -5.99 40.29 9.89
CA GLU A 193 -5.44 38.99 10.29
C GLU A 193 -6.56 38.00 10.63
N SER A 194 -6.24 36.69 10.58
CA SER A 194 -7.17 35.61 10.88
C SER A 194 -7.77 35.74 12.27
N PRO A 195 -9.11 35.83 12.40
CA PRO A 195 -9.79 35.79 13.69
C PRO A 195 -9.44 34.54 14.50
N ARG A 196 -9.34 33.40 13.82
CA ARG A 196 -8.97 32.12 14.43
C ARG A 196 -7.55 32.12 14.98
N TRP A 197 -6.60 32.73 14.26
CA TRP A 197 -5.23 32.87 14.77
C TRP A 197 -5.19 33.75 16.02
N LEU A 198 -5.84 34.92 15.96
CA LEU A 198 -5.86 35.89 17.06
C LEU A 198 -6.45 35.28 18.34
N ALA A 199 -7.58 34.58 18.21
CA ALA A 199 -8.16 33.81 19.31
C ALA A 199 -7.19 32.72 19.83
N SER A 200 -6.47 32.05 18.92
CA SER A 200 -5.49 31.02 19.28
C SER A 200 -4.21 31.54 19.95
N VAL A 201 -3.99 32.85 20.00
CA VAL A 201 -2.90 33.49 20.77
C VAL A 201 -3.43 34.30 21.96
N GLY A 202 -4.73 34.20 22.27
CA GLY A 202 -5.37 34.87 23.40
C GLY A 202 -5.81 36.32 23.14
N ARG A 203 -5.78 36.79 21.89
CA ARG A 203 -6.20 38.14 21.48
C ARG A 203 -7.68 38.15 21.06
N ASN A 204 -8.57 37.76 21.98
CA ASN A 204 -9.97 37.49 21.66
C ASN A 204 -10.76 38.75 21.26
N GLN A 205 -10.44 39.92 21.84
CA GLN A 205 -11.07 41.19 21.48
C GLN A 205 -10.79 41.59 20.02
N GLU A 206 -9.55 41.48 19.56
CA GLU A 206 -9.20 41.75 18.17
C GLU A 206 -9.76 40.69 17.22
N ALA A 207 -9.89 39.45 17.69
CA ALA A 207 -10.46 38.37 16.91
C ALA A 207 -11.93 38.62 16.58
N ILE A 208 -12.76 39.03 17.56
CA ILE A 208 -14.18 39.32 17.32
C ILE A 208 -14.37 40.57 16.45
N GLU A 209 -13.52 41.59 16.59
CA GLU A 209 -13.52 42.77 15.73
C GLU A 209 -13.17 42.42 14.27
N ASN A 210 -12.16 41.58 14.06
CA ASN A 210 -11.80 41.12 12.72
C ASN A 210 -12.86 40.19 12.12
N LEU A 211 -13.52 39.38 12.93
CA LEU A 211 -14.64 38.53 12.49
C LEU A 211 -15.83 39.38 12.04
N ALA A 212 -16.22 40.35 12.85
CA ALA A 212 -17.26 41.34 12.55
C ALA A 212 -16.95 42.09 11.24
N TYR A 213 -15.71 42.54 11.06
CA TYR A 213 -15.25 43.19 9.82
C TYR A 213 -15.40 42.28 8.60
N LEU A 214 -15.02 40.99 8.71
CA LEU A 214 -15.09 40.04 7.59
C LEU A 214 -16.52 39.67 7.21
N ARG A 215 -17.44 39.61 8.19
CA ARG A 215 -18.86 39.32 7.98
C ARG A 215 -19.70 40.56 7.64
N ARG A 216 -19.12 41.76 7.81
CA ARG A 216 -19.79 43.06 7.64
C ARG A 216 -20.99 43.23 8.57
N ASP A 217 -20.80 42.86 9.83
CA ASP A 217 -21.83 42.91 10.86
C ASP A 217 -21.27 43.56 12.14
N ALA A 218 -22.14 43.93 13.08
CA ALA A 218 -21.74 44.50 14.36
C ALA A 218 -21.10 43.44 15.27
N VAL A 219 -20.12 43.86 16.07
CA VAL A 219 -19.45 43.00 17.08
C VAL A 219 -20.45 42.41 18.08
N THR A 220 -21.54 43.14 18.35
CA THR A 220 -22.60 42.73 19.27
C THR A 220 -23.69 41.86 18.64
N SER A 221 -23.61 41.57 17.34
CA SER A 221 -24.66 40.80 16.68
C SER A 221 -24.66 39.34 17.16
N PRO A 222 -25.85 38.73 17.40
CA PRO A 222 -25.92 37.33 17.84
C PRO A 222 -25.18 36.35 16.92
N PRO A 223 -25.23 36.48 15.57
CA PRO A 223 -24.47 35.61 14.68
C PRO A 223 -22.95 35.70 14.86
N ILE A 224 -22.40 36.89 15.10
CA ILE A 224 -20.95 37.10 15.29
C ILE A 224 -20.49 36.54 16.63
N ILE A 225 -21.24 36.81 17.71
CA ILE A 225 -20.93 36.26 19.04
C ILE A 225 -20.98 34.73 19.00
N HIS A 226 -21.97 34.16 18.33
CA HIS A 226 -22.11 32.72 18.17
C HIS A 226 -20.94 32.13 17.37
N GLU A 227 -20.59 32.70 16.21
CA GLU A 227 -19.46 32.23 15.39
C GLU A 227 -18.12 32.38 16.14
N MET A 228 -17.94 33.46 16.93
CA MET A 228 -16.76 33.64 17.77
C MET A 228 -16.67 32.59 18.89
N ALA A 229 -17.79 32.30 19.55
CA ALA A 229 -17.86 31.24 20.56
C ALA A 229 -17.56 29.85 19.97
N GLU A 230 -18.06 29.55 18.76
CA GLU A 230 -17.71 28.33 18.02
C GLU A 230 -16.20 28.27 17.73
N ILE A 231 -15.57 29.39 17.32
CA ILE A 231 -14.13 29.46 17.06
C ILE A 231 -13.32 29.24 18.34
N GLU A 232 -13.68 29.88 19.45
CA GLU A 232 -12.98 29.72 20.73
C GLU A 232 -13.11 28.29 21.28
N ALA A 233 -14.31 27.71 21.22
CA ALA A 233 -14.56 26.33 21.60
C ALA A 233 -13.71 25.37 20.75
N ALA A 234 -13.68 25.55 19.43
CA ALA A 234 -12.86 24.72 18.53
C ALA A 234 -11.34 24.87 18.79
N ILE A 235 -10.88 26.04 19.21
CA ILE A 235 -9.46 26.29 19.55
C ILE A 235 -9.10 25.64 20.88
N LEU A 236 -9.98 25.73 21.88
CA LEU A 236 -9.83 25.07 23.17
C LEU A 236 -9.78 23.55 22.97
N GLU A 237 -10.74 23.00 22.23
CA GLU A 237 -10.77 21.59 21.86
C GLU A 237 -9.50 21.18 21.10
N GLU A 238 -9.03 21.97 20.13
CA GLU A 238 -7.76 21.73 19.43
C GLU A 238 -6.53 21.75 20.35
N ARG A 239 -6.48 22.69 21.30
CA ARG A 239 -5.36 22.81 22.26
C ARG A 239 -5.35 21.64 23.23
N GLU A 240 -6.50 21.26 23.77
CA GLU A 240 -6.64 20.09 24.64
C GLU A 240 -6.33 18.80 23.88
N ALA A 241 -6.85 18.68 22.67
CA ALA A 241 -6.53 17.61 21.75
C ALA A 241 -5.07 17.65 21.27
N ARG A 242 -4.24 18.66 21.57
CA ARG A 242 -2.81 18.66 21.24
C ARG A 242 -1.88 18.55 22.46
N LYS A 243 -2.40 18.67 23.69
CA LYS A 243 -1.59 18.52 24.91
C LYS A 243 -0.86 17.16 24.87
N GLY A 244 0.47 17.20 25.01
CA GLY A 244 1.35 16.03 25.00
C GLY A 244 1.75 15.46 23.63
N LEU A 245 1.24 15.98 22.51
CA LEU A 245 1.44 15.40 21.18
C LEU A 245 2.84 15.71 20.59
N GLY A 246 3.73 14.71 20.58
CA GLY A 246 5.02 14.77 19.88
C GLY A 246 4.97 14.22 18.44
N TRP A 247 6.00 14.49 17.63
CA TRP A 247 6.14 13.97 16.25
C TRP A 247 6.02 12.44 16.17
N LYS A 248 6.59 11.71 17.15
CA LYS A 248 6.48 10.25 17.23
C LYS A 248 5.03 9.79 17.40
N GLU A 249 4.27 10.47 18.26
CA GLU A 249 2.87 10.14 18.52
C GLU A 249 1.97 10.54 17.35
N ALA A 250 2.27 11.66 16.69
CA ALA A 250 1.54 12.09 15.49
C ALA A 250 1.67 11.08 14.34
N PHE A 251 2.91 10.63 14.04
CA PHE A 251 3.18 9.70 12.93
C PHE A 251 2.81 8.25 13.21
N PHE A 252 3.18 7.73 14.38
CA PHE A 252 2.98 6.32 14.74
C PHE A 252 1.70 6.09 15.54
N GLY A 253 0.89 7.13 15.73
CA GLY A 253 -0.45 7.01 16.29
C GLY A 253 -1.32 6.06 15.48
N LYS A 254 -2.21 5.35 16.18
CA LYS A 254 -3.14 4.36 15.62
C LYS A 254 -3.96 5.02 14.49
N GLY A 255 -3.97 4.40 13.30
CA GLY A 255 -4.64 4.93 12.09
C GLY A 255 -3.91 6.09 11.38
N ASN A 256 -3.05 6.84 12.06
CA ASN A 256 -2.33 7.97 11.48
C ASN A 256 -1.26 7.53 10.49
N PHE A 257 -0.55 6.43 10.72
CA PHE A 257 0.46 5.96 9.78
C PHE A 257 -0.11 5.71 8.37
N ILE A 258 -1.31 5.14 8.27
CA ILE A 258 -1.99 4.90 6.98
C ILE A 258 -2.36 6.23 6.32
N ARG A 259 -2.81 7.22 7.10
CA ARG A 259 -3.11 8.57 6.60
C ARG A 259 -1.87 9.28 6.08
N PHE A 260 -0.75 9.21 6.81
CA PHE A 260 0.55 9.72 6.36
C PHE A 260 1.05 8.98 5.13
N PHE A 261 0.88 7.67 5.07
CA PHE A 261 1.22 6.87 3.89
C PHE A 261 0.40 7.27 2.67
N ILE A 262 -0.93 7.40 2.81
CA ILE A 262 -1.82 7.85 1.74
C ILE A 262 -1.48 9.27 1.31
N ALA A 263 -1.27 10.18 2.26
CA ALA A 263 -0.88 11.56 1.97
C ALA A 263 0.47 11.63 1.24
N PHE A 264 1.44 10.80 1.61
CA PHE A 264 2.70 10.72 0.90
C PHE A 264 2.51 10.16 -0.52
N PHE A 265 1.80 9.04 -0.65
CA PHE A 265 1.69 8.27 -1.88
C PHE A 265 0.75 8.92 -2.91
N ILE A 266 -0.33 9.59 -2.48
CA ILE A 266 -1.23 10.31 -3.38
C ILE A 266 -0.50 11.45 -4.10
N PHE A 267 0.41 12.14 -3.41
CA PHE A 267 1.22 13.19 -3.99
C PHE A 267 2.37 12.65 -4.85
N LEU A 268 2.98 11.53 -4.48
CA LEU A 268 3.90 10.77 -5.34
C LEU A 268 3.22 10.47 -6.68
N LEU A 269 2.06 9.81 -6.63
CA LEU A 269 1.31 9.43 -7.83
C LEU A 269 0.87 10.64 -8.65
N GLN A 270 0.39 11.70 -8.01
CA GLN A 270 0.04 12.96 -8.68
C GLN A 270 1.22 13.53 -9.48
N GLN A 271 2.44 13.55 -8.93
CA GLN A 271 3.60 14.09 -9.64
C GLN A 271 4.06 13.18 -10.78
N TRP A 272 3.95 11.86 -10.60
CA TRP A 272 4.30 10.85 -11.60
C TRP A 272 3.20 10.57 -12.64
N ALA A 273 2.05 11.26 -12.55
CA ALA A 273 0.99 11.21 -13.54
C ALA A 273 1.41 11.68 -14.94
N GLY A 274 2.54 12.40 -15.05
CA GLY A 274 3.04 13.00 -16.30
C GLY A 274 2.68 14.47 -16.46
N GLN A 275 1.76 15.00 -15.64
CA GLN A 275 1.30 16.39 -15.73
C GLN A 275 2.43 17.41 -15.51
N ASN A 276 3.32 17.19 -14.55
CA ASN A 276 4.40 18.13 -14.28
C ASN A 276 5.43 18.12 -15.40
N SER A 277 5.74 16.95 -15.95
CA SER A 277 6.59 16.84 -17.13
C SER A 277 6.01 17.64 -18.29
N VAL A 278 4.69 17.54 -18.52
CA VAL A 278 4.00 18.33 -19.53
C VAL A 278 3.98 19.82 -19.19
N ASN A 279 3.79 20.23 -17.93
CA ASN A 279 3.75 21.67 -17.57
C ASN A 279 5.12 22.35 -17.67
N TYR A 280 6.12 21.80 -16.99
CA TYR A 280 7.43 22.42 -16.90
C TYR A 280 8.20 22.37 -18.21
N TYR A 281 7.88 21.41 -19.08
CA TYR A 281 8.55 21.22 -20.36
C TYR A 281 7.55 21.17 -21.52
N ALA A 282 6.44 21.91 -21.44
CA ALA A 282 5.39 21.91 -22.47
C ALA A 282 5.96 22.13 -23.88
N PRO A 283 6.81 23.16 -24.13
CA PRO A 283 7.35 23.40 -25.46
C PRO A 283 8.21 22.23 -25.96
N GLN A 284 8.95 21.56 -25.07
CA GLN A 284 9.78 20.40 -25.38
C GLN A 284 8.95 19.14 -25.64
N ILE A 285 7.81 18.97 -24.97
CA ILE A 285 6.88 17.85 -25.16
C ILE A 285 6.09 18.01 -26.46
N PHE A 286 5.57 19.21 -26.76
CA PHE A 286 4.89 19.49 -28.02
C PHE A 286 5.81 19.31 -29.22
N GLU A 287 7.08 19.71 -29.09
CA GLU A 287 8.10 19.40 -30.09
C GLU A 287 8.34 17.89 -30.25
N ALA A 288 8.36 17.13 -29.15
CA ALA A 288 8.56 15.68 -29.20
C ALA A 288 7.42 14.94 -29.93
N ILE A 289 6.21 15.51 -29.96
CA ILE A 289 5.07 14.99 -30.71
C ILE A 289 4.89 15.66 -32.09
N GLY A 290 5.85 16.47 -32.55
CA GLY A 290 5.91 16.99 -33.91
C GLY A 290 5.39 18.41 -34.14
N TYR A 291 5.20 19.22 -33.10
CA TYR A 291 5.04 20.68 -33.23
C TYR A 291 6.42 21.33 -33.31
N LEU A 292 7.02 21.23 -34.50
CA LEU A 292 8.37 21.72 -34.77
C LEU A 292 8.38 23.26 -34.92
N GLY A 293 9.44 23.91 -34.43
CA GLY A 293 9.59 25.37 -34.44
C GLY A 293 9.01 26.06 -33.21
N THR A 294 9.72 27.08 -32.69
CA THR A 294 9.44 27.74 -31.40
C THR A 294 8.03 28.33 -31.34
N LYS A 295 7.58 29.00 -32.41
CA LYS A 295 6.20 29.54 -32.49
C LYS A 295 5.12 28.46 -32.34
N SER A 296 5.28 27.33 -33.05
CA SER A 296 4.28 26.25 -33.09
C SER A 296 4.13 25.57 -31.73
N ASN A 297 5.25 25.22 -31.08
CA ASN A 297 5.19 24.57 -29.76
C ASN A 297 4.82 25.51 -28.60
N LEU A 298 5.22 26.78 -28.63
CA LEU A 298 4.81 27.76 -27.63
C LEU A 298 3.31 28.06 -27.72
N LEU A 299 2.76 28.21 -28.94
CA LEU A 299 1.33 28.41 -29.14
C LEU A 299 0.51 27.19 -28.69
N ALA A 300 0.94 25.97 -29.03
CA ALA A 300 0.30 24.74 -28.56
C ALA A 300 0.32 24.63 -27.02
N SER A 301 1.42 25.05 -26.39
CA SER A 301 1.51 25.16 -24.93
C SER A 301 0.52 26.19 -24.37
N GLY A 302 0.36 27.35 -25.01
CA GLY A 302 -0.64 28.36 -24.66
C GLY A 302 -2.07 27.80 -24.70
N ILE A 303 -2.45 27.12 -25.78
CA ILE A 303 -3.77 26.45 -25.93
C ILE A 303 -3.97 25.40 -24.83
N TYR A 304 -2.95 24.60 -24.54
CA TYR A 304 -2.97 23.65 -23.43
C TYR A 304 -3.28 24.34 -22.09
N GLY A 305 -2.67 25.52 -21.84
CA GLY A 305 -2.93 26.35 -20.67
C GLY A 305 -4.37 26.82 -20.56
N VAL A 306 -4.98 27.27 -21.67
CA VAL A 306 -6.39 27.70 -21.73
C VAL A 306 -7.33 26.55 -21.39
N ILE A 307 -7.16 25.40 -22.05
CA ILE A 307 -8.02 24.23 -21.85
C ILE A 307 -7.92 23.77 -20.39
N LYS A 308 -6.71 23.73 -19.83
CA LYS A 308 -6.47 23.41 -18.42
C LYS A 308 -7.18 24.37 -17.46
N PHE A 309 -7.10 25.68 -17.73
CA PHE A 309 -7.78 26.69 -16.91
C PHE A 309 -9.29 26.50 -16.94
N VAL A 310 -9.88 26.41 -18.13
CA VAL A 310 -11.34 26.24 -18.32
C VAL A 310 -11.83 24.94 -17.70
N ALA A 311 -11.14 23.82 -17.94
CA ALA A 311 -11.51 22.52 -17.37
C ALA A 311 -11.46 22.52 -15.84
N THR A 312 -10.46 23.20 -15.25
CA THR A 312 -10.35 23.35 -13.78
C THR A 312 -11.50 24.19 -13.22
N VAL A 313 -11.87 25.29 -13.88
CA VAL A 313 -13.00 26.14 -13.48
C VAL A 313 -14.31 25.33 -13.52
N ILE A 314 -14.60 24.65 -14.63
CA ILE A 314 -15.82 23.84 -14.78
C ILE A 314 -15.89 22.77 -13.69
N PHE A 315 -14.80 22.05 -13.45
CA PHE A 315 -14.82 21.00 -12.44
C PHE A 315 -15.00 21.54 -11.01
N ILE A 316 -14.35 22.66 -10.66
CA ILE A 316 -14.47 23.23 -9.32
C ILE A 316 -15.89 23.73 -9.02
N PHE A 317 -16.55 24.36 -9.99
CA PHE A 317 -17.90 24.90 -9.80
C PHE A 317 -19.00 23.84 -9.92
N PHE A 318 -18.83 22.79 -10.74
CA PHE A 318 -19.91 21.84 -11.07
C PHE A 318 -19.61 20.36 -10.74
N GLY A 319 -18.34 19.96 -10.69
CA GLY A 319 -17.91 18.56 -10.61
C GLY A 319 -17.49 18.08 -9.21
N VAL A 320 -16.88 18.96 -8.40
CA VAL A 320 -16.30 18.58 -7.09
C VAL A 320 -17.35 17.99 -6.13
N GLU A 321 -18.57 18.51 -6.14
CA GLU A 321 -19.62 18.09 -5.21
C GLU A 321 -20.48 16.93 -5.76
N THR A 322 -20.48 16.69 -7.07
CA THR A 322 -21.39 15.73 -7.73
C THR A 322 -20.82 14.32 -7.82
N LEU A 323 -19.57 14.15 -8.27
CA LEU A 323 -19.01 12.83 -8.68
C LEU A 323 -18.38 11.97 -7.57
N GLY A 324 -18.16 12.48 -6.35
CA GLY A 324 -17.42 11.75 -5.30
C GLY A 324 -15.91 11.76 -5.55
N ARG A 325 -15.09 11.72 -4.48
CA ARG A 325 -13.63 11.89 -4.61
C ARG A 325 -12.98 10.65 -5.20
N LYS A 326 -13.43 9.46 -4.78
CA LYS A 326 -12.89 8.18 -5.21
C LYS A 326 -13.12 7.92 -6.70
N LEU A 327 -14.37 8.09 -7.13
CA LEU A 327 -14.77 7.84 -8.51
C LEU A 327 -14.16 8.87 -9.46
N SER A 328 -14.09 10.14 -9.07
CA SER A 328 -13.42 11.18 -9.85
C SER A 328 -11.92 10.90 -10.04
N LEU A 329 -11.20 10.50 -8.98
CA LEU A 329 -9.79 10.09 -9.09
C LEU A 329 -9.62 8.88 -10.02
N PHE A 330 -10.52 7.90 -9.95
CA PHE A 330 -10.47 6.72 -10.81
C PHE A 330 -10.72 7.06 -12.30
N ILE A 331 -11.81 7.78 -12.61
CA ILE A 331 -12.13 8.19 -13.99
C ILE A 331 -11.00 9.04 -14.57
N SER A 332 -10.47 9.97 -13.77
CA SER A 332 -9.33 10.80 -14.15
C SER A 332 -8.11 9.95 -14.47
N ALA A 333 -7.75 8.97 -13.63
CA ALA A 333 -6.62 8.07 -13.85
C ALA A 333 -6.75 7.24 -15.14
N ILE A 334 -7.90 6.60 -15.36
CA ILE A 334 -8.15 5.76 -16.53
C ILE A 334 -8.17 6.60 -17.82
N GLY A 335 -8.84 7.76 -17.81
CA GLY A 335 -8.88 8.67 -18.94
C GLY A 335 -7.49 9.17 -19.32
N MET A 336 -6.72 9.65 -18.33
CA MET A 336 -5.34 10.10 -18.55
C MET A 336 -4.45 8.99 -19.12
N GLY A 337 -4.50 7.80 -18.52
CA GLY A 337 -3.65 6.69 -18.93
C GLY A 337 -3.99 6.16 -20.32
N THR A 338 -5.27 6.08 -20.66
CA THR A 338 -5.72 5.66 -21.99
C THR A 338 -5.22 6.62 -23.07
N LEU A 339 -5.32 7.93 -22.83
CA LEU A 339 -4.86 8.95 -23.78
C LEU A 339 -3.33 8.90 -23.96
N PHE A 340 -2.57 8.65 -22.90
CA PHE A 340 -1.13 8.46 -23.03
C PHE A 340 -0.73 7.15 -23.74
N TYR A 341 -1.50 6.08 -23.60
CA TYR A 341 -1.30 4.88 -24.43
C TYR A 341 -1.52 5.19 -25.91
N ILE A 342 -2.57 5.94 -26.24
CA ILE A 342 -2.85 6.38 -27.61
C ILE A 342 -1.72 7.25 -28.15
N ILE A 343 -1.26 8.26 -27.39
CA ILE A 343 -0.15 9.12 -27.79
C ILE A 343 1.13 8.30 -28.02
N GLY A 344 1.48 7.40 -27.10
CA GLY A 344 2.66 6.55 -27.24
C GLY A 344 2.58 5.61 -28.45
N ALA A 345 1.39 5.08 -28.77
CA ALA A 345 1.15 4.22 -29.93
C ALA A 345 1.24 5.01 -31.25
N ILE A 346 0.64 6.20 -31.33
CA ILE A 346 0.74 7.08 -32.49
C ILE A 346 2.17 7.52 -32.70
N LEU A 347 2.88 7.96 -31.64
CA LEU A 347 4.26 8.41 -31.74
C LEU A 347 5.22 7.30 -32.20
N LYS A 348 4.94 6.05 -31.85
CA LYS A 348 5.70 4.88 -32.31
C LYS A 348 5.43 4.54 -33.78
N THR A 349 4.17 4.62 -34.21
CA THR A 349 3.74 4.19 -35.56
C THR A 349 3.90 5.28 -36.61
N HIS A 350 3.75 6.54 -36.22
CA HIS A 350 3.82 7.73 -37.06
C HIS A 350 4.73 8.79 -36.39
N PRO A 351 6.05 8.55 -36.34
CA PRO A 351 6.98 9.50 -35.74
C PRO A 351 7.01 10.83 -36.52
N PRO A 352 7.29 11.97 -35.85
CA PRO A 352 7.36 13.27 -36.51
C PRO A 352 8.41 13.30 -37.62
N PRO A 353 8.12 13.96 -38.77
CA PRO A 353 9.10 14.10 -39.83
C PRO A 353 10.31 14.93 -39.36
N PRO A 354 11.54 14.62 -39.84
CA PRO A 354 12.71 15.45 -39.54
C PRO A 354 12.57 16.85 -40.16
N LEU A 355 13.32 17.82 -39.63
CA LEU A 355 13.42 19.16 -40.22
C LEU A 355 14.03 19.06 -41.63
N VAL A 356 13.36 19.66 -42.63
CA VAL A 356 13.86 19.72 -44.01
C VAL A 356 14.56 21.07 -44.18
N ASN A 357 15.85 21.07 -44.52
CA ASN A 357 16.68 22.30 -44.64
C ASN A 357 16.67 23.20 -43.38
N GLY A 358 16.54 22.61 -42.19
CA GLY A 358 16.45 23.36 -40.92
C GLY A 358 15.14 24.13 -40.71
N GLN A 359 14.17 23.98 -41.61
CA GLN A 359 12.85 24.62 -41.50
C GLN A 359 11.79 23.62 -41.06
N ALA A 360 10.94 24.06 -40.15
CA ALA A 360 9.78 23.29 -39.71
C ALA A 360 8.69 23.27 -40.80
N PRO A 361 7.92 22.19 -40.94
CA PRO A 361 6.78 22.18 -41.85
C PRO A 361 5.77 23.29 -41.50
N PRO A 362 5.09 23.88 -42.49
CA PRO A 362 4.19 25.02 -42.28
C PRO A 362 3.00 24.70 -41.38
N SER A 363 2.61 23.43 -41.27
CA SER A 363 1.63 22.94 -40.30
C SER A 363 2.07 21.59 -39.71
N PRO A 364 1.72 21.29 -38.44
CA PRO A 364 1.95 19.98 -37.86
C PRO A 364 1.19 18.91 -38.65
N PRO A 365 1.78 17.74 -38.93
CA PRO A 365 1.10 16.69 -39.69
C PRO A 365 -0.08 16.09 -38.89
N PRO A 366 -1.06 15.45 -39.55
CA PRO A 366 -2.27 14.95 -38.88
C PRO A 366 -2.03 14.05 -37.65
N PRO A 367 -1.03 13.13 -37.63
CA PRO A 367 -0.71 12.36 -36.42
C PRO A 367 -0.25 13.23 -35.25
N SER A 368 0.51 14.30 -35.51
CA SER A 368 0.92 15.26 -34.49
C SER A 368 -0.26 16.04 -33.93
N GLN A 369 -1.19 16.47 -34.79
CA GLN A 369 -2.43 17.13 -34.38
C GLN A 369 -3.30 16.21 -33.52
N ALA A 370 -3.42 14.93 -33.89
CA ALA A 370 -4.12 13.93 -33.09
C ALA A 370 -3.47 13.74 -31.71
N MET A 371 -2.15 13.63 -31.63
CA MET A 371 -1.43 13.55 -30.34
C MET A 371 -1.63 14.80 -29.47
N ALA A 372 -1.63 15.99 -30.07
CA ALA A 372 -1.92 17.23 -29.35
C ALA A 372 -3.37 17.28 -28.85
N ALA A 373 -4.35 16.87 -29.66
CA ALA A 373 -5.74 16.74 -29.24
C ALA A 373 -5.88 15.79 -28.03
N MET A 374 -5.19 14.64 -28.06
CA MET A 374 -5.18 13.72 -26.92
C MET A 374 -4.53 14.34 -25.67
N LEU A 375 -3.46 15.15 -25.81
CA LEU A 375 -2.87 15.89 -24.69
C LEU A 375 -3.83 16.94 -24.11
N TYR A 376 -4.63 17.59 -24.96
CA TYR A 376 -5.65 18.54 -24.52
C TYR A 376 -6.79 17.86 -23.77
N ILE A 377 -7.26 16.70 -24.23
CA ILE A 377 -8.28 15.91 -23.51
C ILE A 377 -7.69 15.34 -22.20
N TYR A 378 -6.42 14.93 -22.22
CA TYR A 378 -5.71 14.42 -21.05
C TYR A 378 -5.73 15.43 -19.89
N VAL A 379 -5.51 16.71 -20.19
CA VAL A 379 -5.49 17.74 -19.14
C VAL A 379 -6.88 18.04 -18.59
N CYS A 380 -7.95 17.80 -19.35
CA CYS A 380 -9.32 17.83 -18.83
C CYS A 380 -9.51 16.75 -17.76
N PHE A 381 -9.11 15.50 -18.05
CA PHE A 381 -9.18 14.42 -17.06
C PHE A 381 -8.32 14.73 -15.83
N TYR A 382 -7.10 15.23 -15.98
CA TYR A 382 -6.26 15.64 -14.85
C TYR A 382 -6.97 16.71 -13.98
N SER A 383 -7.55 17.73 -14.63
CA SER A 383 -8.23 18.84 -13.96
C SER A 383 -9.50 18.40 -13.23
N MET A 384 -10.15 17.34 -13.71
CA MET A 384 -11.34 16.73 -13.11
C MET A 384 -11.07 15.84 -11.91
N GLY A 385 -9.82 15.51 -11.58
CA GLY A 385 -9.54 14.57 -10.49
C GLY A 385 -8.20 14.83 -9.83
N TRP A 386 -7.14 14.23 -10.38
CA TRP A 386 -5.81 14.23 -9.77
C TRP A 386 -5.17 15.62 -9.63
N GLY A 387 -5.66 16.67 -10.28
CA GLY A 387 -5.24 18.04 -10.04
C GLY A 387 -5.68 18.58 -8.67
N PRO A 388 -6.98 18.85 -8.47
CA PRO A 388 -7.47 19.45 -7.23
C PRO A 388 -7.70 18.44 -6.09
N LEU A 389 -8.10 17.20 -6.38
CA LEU A 389 -8.59 16.28 -5.36
C LEU A 389 -7.54 15.80 -4.34
N PRO A 390 -6.25 15.57 -4.67
CA PRO A 390 -5.29 15.15 -3.65
C PRO A 390 -5.18 16.11 -2.47
N TRP A 391 -5.28 17.43 -2.71
CA TRP A 391 -5.27 18.44 -1.65
C TRP A 391 -6.51 18.38 -0.77
N VAL A 392 -7.68 18.21 -1.39
CA VAL A 392 -8.96 18.06 -0.68
C VAL A 392 -8.98 16.76 0.12
N TYR A 393 -8.57 15.66 -0.52
CA TYR A 393 -8.56 14.32 0.06
C TYR A 393 -7.69 14.26 1.32
N VAL A 394 -6.45 14.77 1.25
CA VAL A 394 -5.56 14.80 2.42
C VAL A 394 -6.16 15.66 3.54
N ALA A 395 -6.82 16.77 3.21
CA ALA A 395 -7.49 17.59 4.22
C ALA A 395 -8.68 16.87 4.89
N ASP A 396 -9.33 15.94 4.18
CA ASP A 396 -10.48 15.17 4.68
C ASP A 396 -10.05 13.94 5.51
N ILE A 397 -8.86 13.37 5.28
CA ILE A 397 -8.47 12.11 5.96
C ILE A 397 -7.85 12.30 7.35
N PHE A 398 -7.33 13.47 7.70
CA PHE A 398 -6.62 13.67 8.97
C PHE A 398 -7.52 14.26 10.06
N PRO A 399 -7.39 13.79 11.32
CA PRO A 399 -8.14 14.28 12.45
C PRO A 399 -7.56 15.59 12.95
N THR A 400 -8.40 16.38 13.61
CA THR A 400 -8.08 17.71 14.13
C THR A 400 -6.78 17.73 14.98
N ARG A 401 -6.51 16.66 15.75
CA ARG A 401 -5.28 16.46 16.53
C ARG A 401 -4.00 16.41 15.69
N THR A 402 -3.97 15.67 14.58
CA THR A 402 -2.74 15.42 13.78
C THR A 402 -2.75 16.05 12.38
N ARG A 403 -3.84 16.71 12.00
CA ARG A 403 -4.07 17.32 10.68
C ARG A 403 -2.99 18.27 10.21
N HIS A 404 -2.45 19.10 11.10
CA HIS A 404 -1.38 20.03 10.74
C HIS A 404 -0.08 19.31 10.33
N TYR A 405 0.31 18.24 11.02
CA TYR A 405 1.43 17.38 10.61
C TYR A 405 1.13 16.67 9.29
N GLY A 406 -0.08 16.13 9.15
CA GLY A 406 -0.53 15.44 7.93
C GLY A 406 -0.45 16.32 6.68
N LEU A 407 -0.97 17.55 6.78
CA LEU A 407 -0.93 18.54 5.71
C LEU A 407 0.49 19.03 5.41
N ALA A 408 1.33 19.20 6.43
CA ALA A 408 2.73 19.57 6.24
C ALA A 408 3.51 18.49 5.47
N VAL A 409 3.32 17.21 5.84
CA VAL A 409 3.97 16.08 5.17
C VAL A 409 3.44 15.88 3.75
N ALA A 410 2.14 16.10 3.54
CA ALA A 410 1.53 16.05 2.22
C ALA A 410 2.11 17.13 1.29
N SER A 411 2.21 18.37 1.79
CA SER A 411 2.80 19.49 1.06
C SER A 411 4.29 19.25 0.78
N ALA A 412 5.04 18.75 1.76
CA ALA A 412 6.43 18.35 1.58
C ALA A 412 6.58 17.22 0.55
N SER A 413 5.73 16.19 0.60
CA SER A 413 5.71 15.10 -0.39
C SER A 413 5.45 15.64 -1.80
N GLN A 414 4.48 16.54 -1.94
CA GLN A 414 4.16 17.19 -3.22
C GLN A 414 5.40 17.88 -3.81
N TRP A 415 6.08 18.71 -3.04
CA TRP A 415 7.26 19.46 -3.51
C TRP A 415 8.47 18.56 -3.77
N LEU A 416 8.70 17.54 -2.92
CA LEU A 416 9.77 16.56 -3.10
C LEU A 416 9.62 15.81 -4.42
N TRP A 417 8.44 15.25 -4.68
CA TRP A 417 8.23 14.49 -5.90
C TRP A 417 8.17 15.39 -7.13
N ASN A 418 7.78 16.66 -6.98
CA ASN A 418 7.82 17.63 -8.07
C ASN A 418 9.28 17.94 -8.44
N PHE A 419 10.16 18.13 -7.46
CA PHE A 419 11.60 18.23 -7.68
C PHE A 419 12.16 17.00 -8.40
N VAL A 420 11.84 15.79 -7.94
CA VAL A 420 12.34 14.55 -8.56
C VAL A 420 11.89 14.46 -10.02
N VAL A 421 10.60 14.62 -10.31
CA VAL A 421 10.05 14.50 -11.67
C VAL A 421 10.57 15.58 -12.59
N SER A 422 10.65 16.84 -12.13
CA SER A 422 11.20 17.94 -12.93
C SER A 422 12.67 17.72 -13.27
N GLN A 423 13.44 17.12 -12.37
CA GLN A 423 14.85 16.81 -12.57
C GLN A 423 15.09 15.64 -13.53
N VAL A 424 14.25 14.61 -13.50
CA VAL A 424 14.41 13.44 -14.36
C VAL A 424 13.79 13.62 -15.76
N THR A 425 12.80 14.50 -15.92
CA THR A 425 12.00 14.61 -17.16
C THR A 425 12.82 14.86 -18.43
N PRO A 426 13.79 15.80 -18.49
CA PRO A 426 14.57 16.00 -19.71
C PRO A 426 15.31 14.73 -20.15
N ARG A 427 15.93 14.03 -19.20
CA ARG A 427 16.64 12.77 -19.45
C ARG A 427 15.69 11.65 -19.87
N MET A 428 14.50 11.58 -19.28
CA MET A 428 13.47 10.61 -19.66
C MET A 428 12.98 10.87 -21.08
N LYS A 429 12.72 12.13 -21.47
CA LYS A 429 12.35 12.50 -22.85
C LYS A 429 13.42 12.00 -23.83
N THR A 430 14.68 12.34 -23.60
CA THR A 430 15.80 12.01 -24.51
C THR A 430 16.01 10.50 -24.63
N ASN A 431 15.91 9.74 -23.54
CA ASN A 431 16.23 8.31 -23.54
C ASN A 431 15.05 7.39 -23.87
N LEU A 432 13.81 7.80 -23.57
CA LEU A 432 12.64 6.93 -23.70
C LEU A 432 11.84 7.17 -24.98
N GLY A 433 11.87 8.36 -25.56
CA GLY A 433 11.07 8.70 -26.75
C GLY A 433 9.58 8.37 -26.53
N TRP A 434 8.98 7.56 -27.41
CA TRP A 434 7.57 7.13 -27.29
C TRP A 434 7.28 6.35 -26.01
N LYS A 435 8.29 5.66 -25.43
CA LYS A 435 8.12 4.89 -24.18
C LYS A 435 7.84 5.79 -22.98
N LEU A 436 8.17 7.08 -23.05
CA LEU A 436 7.83 8.07 -22.01
C LEU A 436 6.32 8.10 -21.76
N PHE A 437 5.53 8.18 -22.82
CA PHE A 437 4.07 8.25 -22.73
C PHE A 437 3.50 6.92 -22.24
N ILE A 438 4.07 5.79 -22.66
CA ILE A 438 3.66 4.46 -22.16
C ILE A 438 3.95 4.30 -20.67
N MET A 439 5.10 4.79 -20.20
CA MET A 439 5.43 4.80 -18.77
C MET A 439 4.39 5.59 -17.98
N PHE A 440 4.07 6.83 -18.39
CA PHE A 440 3.02 7.60 -17.74
C PHE A 440 1.66 6.91 -17.85
N ALA A 441 1.33 6.29 -18.98
CA ALA A 441 0.10 5.55 -19.16
C ALA A 441 -0.03 4.39 -18.16
N THR A 442 1.04 3.61 -17.96
CA THR A 442 1.08 2.51 -17.00
C THR A 442 0.98 3.00 -15.56
N VAL A 443 1.62 4.13 -15.21
CA VAL A 443 1.46 4.75 -13.89
C VAL A 443 0.01 5.21 -13.67
N ASN A 444 -0.60 5.84 -14.67
CA ASN A 444 -1.98 6.31 -14.59
C ASN A 444 -3.00 5.15 -14.49
N VAL A 445 -2.96 4.16 -15.38
CA VAL A 445 -3.93 3.04 -15.33
C VAL A 445 -3.64 2.08 -14.17
N GLY A 446 -2.38 1.69 -14.01
CA GLY A 446 -1.95 0.71 -13.01
C GLY A 446 -1.91 1.30 -11.62
N ALA A 447 -0.98 2.21 -11.36
CA ALA A 447 -0.75 2.70 -10.00
C ALA A 447 -1.87 3.64 -9.52
N MET A 448 -2.25 4.64 -10.32
CA MET A 448 -3.27 5.63 -9.94
C MET A 448 -4.68 5.06 -10.02
N GLY A 449 -5.01 4.28 -11.05
CA GLY A 449 -6.29 3.58 -11.17
C GLY A 449 -6.52 2.65 -9.99
N THR A 450 -5.55 1.77 -9.68
CA THR A 450 -5.65 0.88 -8.52
C THR A 450 -5.66 1.64 -7.21
N PHE A 451 -4.81 2.66 -7.01
CA PHE A 451 -4.81 3.47 -5.79
C PHE A 451 -6.16 4.15 -5.55
N SER A 452 -6.80 4.69 -6.59
CA SER A 452 -8.13 5.30 -6.50
C SER A 452 -9.21 4.31 -6.06
N LEU A 453 -9.08 3.02 -6.40
CA LEU A 453 -10.00 1.98 -5.94
C LEU A 453 -9.77 1.56 -4.48
N LEU A 454 -8.54 1.73 -3.97
CA LEU A 454 -8.11 1.31 -2.63
C LEU A 454 -8.33 2.38 -1.55
N ILE A 455 -8.37 3.66 -1.92
CA ILE A 455 -8.63 4.74 -0.97
C ILE A 455 -10.12 4.83 -0.60
N PRO A 456 -10.46 5.14 0.67
CA PRO A 456 -11.85 5.33 1.09
C PRO A 456 -12.48 6.59 0.48
N GLU A 457 -13.80 6.58 0.31
CA GLU A 457 -14.55 7.76 -0.14
C GLU A 457 -14.74 8.74 1.02
N THR A 458 -14.43 10.02 0.78
CA THR A 458 -14.52 11.11 1.78
C THR A 458 -15.72 12.01 1.57
N LYS A 459 -16.42 11.90 0.42
CA LYS A 459 -17.59 12.73 0.14
C LYS A 459 -18.67 12.56 1.21
N ASN A 460 -19.14 13.69 1.72
CA ASN A 460 -20.20 13.80 2.73
C ASN A 460 -19.89 13.06 4.04
N ARG A 461 -18.60 12.88 4.35
CA ARG A 461 -18.17 12.28 5.61
C ARG A 461 -17.55 13.30 6.55
N SER A 462 -17.86 13.19 7.83
CA SER A 462 -17.26 14.05 8.86
C SER A 462 -15.81 13.62 9.16
N LEU A 463 -15.00 14.50 9.74
CA LEU A 463 -13.60 14.16 10.08
C LEU A 463 -13.53 13.04 11.12
N GLU A 464 -14.55 12.97 11.97
CA GLU A 464 -14.76 11.99 13.01
C GLU A 464 -15.18 10.64 12.40
N GLU A 465 -16.00 10.62 11.34
CA GLU A 465 -16.24 9.40 10.55
C GLU A 465 -14.99 8.92 9.80
N MET A 466 -14.11 9.86 9.44
CA MET A 466 -12.80 9.54 8.85
C MET A 466 -11.85 8.92 9.89
N ASP A 467 -12.00 9.21 11.18
CA ASP A 467 -11.35 8.47 12.28
C ASP A 467 -11.82 7.01 12.36
N VAL A 468 -13.11 6.75 12.09
CA VAL A 468 -13.67 5.39 11.97
C VAL A 468 -13.07 4.63 10.81
N ILE A 469 -13.03 5.26 9.64
CA ILE A 469 -12.58 4.64 8.39
C ILE A 469 -11.09 4.31 8.42
N PHE A 470 -10.28 5.19 9.02
CA PHE A 470 -8.83 4.97 9.15
C PHE A 470 -8.43 4.23 10.42
N GLY A 471 -9.41 3.76 11.21
CA GLY A 471 -9.18 2.96 12.42
C GLY A 471 -8.46 3.74 13.54
N ALA A 472 -8.66 5.06 13.58
CA ALA A 472 -8.28 5.93 14.68
C ALA A 472 -9.36 5.95 15.79
N VAL A 473 -10.66 5.83 15.44
CA VAL A 473 -11.81 5.72 16.38
C VAL A 473 -12.98 4.92 15.75
N SER A 474 -13.37 3.71 16.16
CA SER A 474 -14.62 3.05 15.75
C SER A 474 -15.84 3.66 16.47
N ALA A 475 -17.05 3.52 15.91
CA ALA A 475 -18.29 3.97 16.59
C ALA A 475 -18.54 3.27 17.95
N GLU A 476 -17.83 2.17 18.21
CA GLU A 476 -17.80 1.43 19.47
C GLU A 476 -16.64 1.87 20.40
N GLU A 477 -15.69 2.69 19.93
CA GLU A 477 -14.58 3.27 20.73
C GLU A 477 -15.02 4.44 21.65
N ARG A 478 -16.30 4.86 21.64
CA ARG A 478 -16.89 5.59 22.77
C ARG A 478 -17.11 4.69 23.99
N GLN A 479 -17.26 3.38 23.78
CA GLN A 479 -17.47 2.39 24.85
C GLN A 479 -16.19 1.66 25.24
N ALA A 480 -15.21 1.56 24.33
CA ALA A 480 -14.00 0.77 24.55
C ALA A 480 -12.75 1.63 24.82
N TYR A 481 -12.62 2.19 26.02
CA TYR A 481 -11.34 2.62 26.62
C TYR A 481 -10.38 1.43 26.90
N ILE A 482 -10.54 0.32 26.15
CA ILE A 482 -10.50 -1.05 26.66
C ILE A 482 -9.63 -1.98 25.77
N ASN A 483 -9.29 -1.64 24.52
CA ASN A 483 -8.51 -2.57 23.66
C ASN A 483 -7.01 -2.28 23.54
N LYS A 484 -6.24 -2.37 24.64
CA LYS A 484 -4.75 -2.20 24.66
C LYS A 484 -3.93 -3.48 24.84
N SER A 485 -4.51 -4.67 25.02
CA SER A 485 -3.74 -5.93 25.16
C SER A 485 -3.82 -6.88 23.94
N GLU A 486 -4.76 -6.67 23.01
CA GLU A 486 -5.08 -7.66 21.96
C GLU A 486 -4.19 -7.58 20.70
N ARG A 487 -3.79 -6.38 20.26
CA ARG A 487 -2.94 -6.19 19.06
C ARG A 487 -1.48 -6.60 19.31
N GLY A 488 -1.00 -6.42 20.54
CA GLY A 488 0.32 -6.89 20.97
C GLY A 488 0.38 -8.42 20.98
N LEU A 489 -0.66 -9.08 21.48
CA LEU A 489 -0.79 -10.54 21.46
C LEU A 489 -0.73 -11.09 20.03
N ALA A 490 -1.58 -10.60 19.12
CA ALA A 490 -1.62 -11.10 17.75
C ALA A 490 -0.30 -10.87 17.01
N PHE A 491 0.34 -9.71 17.22
CA PHE A 491 1.66 -9.42 16.64
C PHE A 491 2.74 -10.37 17.18
N VAL A 492 2.81 -10.56 18.51
CA VAL A 492 3.79 -11.45 19.16
C VAL A 492 3.60 -12.90 18.72
N VAL A 493 2.36 -13.38 18.68
CA VAL A 493 2.04 -14.77 18.31
C VAL A 493 2.28 -15.02 16.82
N TYR A 494 1.89 -14.08 15.94
CA TYR A 494 2.17 -14.22 14.50
C TYR A 494 3.61 -13.88 14.10
N TRP A 495 4.40 -13.26 14.98
CA TRP A 495 5.83 -13.10 14.73
C TRP A 495 6.54 -14.44 14.55
N GLY A 496 6.08 -15.49 15.25
CA GLY A 496 6.57 -16.85 15.03
C GLY A 496 6.35 -17.41 13.63
N ILE A 497 5.36 -16.89 12.90
CA ILE A 497 5.08 -17.29 11.53
C ILE A 497 6.08 -16.66 10.54
N VAL A 498 6.82 -15.63 10.95
CA VAL A 498 7.96 -15.11 10.20
C VAL A 498 9.03 -16.20 10.05
N LEU A 499 9.21 -17.09 11.04
CA LEU A 499 10.14 -18.23 10.97
C LEU A 499 9.81 -19.15 9.80
N PHE A 500 8.53 -19.51 9.67
CA PHE A 500 8.07 -20.32 8.54
C PHE A 500 8.40 -19.64 7.21
N GLY A 501 8.10 -18.35 7.07
CA GLY A 501 8.45 -17.59 5.85
C GLY A 501 9.96 -17.51 5.60
N TYR A 502 10.74 -17.25 6.64
CA TYR A 502 12.18 -17.07 6.55
C TYR A 502 12.87 -18.35 6.07
N ASP A 503 12.62 -19.49 6.72
CA ASP A 503 13.19 -20.79 6.34
C ASP A 503 12.76 -21.22 4.93
N THR A 504 11.57 -20.80 4.49
CA THR A 504 11.10 -21.05 3.12
C THR A 504 11.99 -20.42 2.06
N GLY A 505 12.48 -19.19 2.27
CA GLY A 505 13.36 -18.52 1.30
C GLY A 505 14.87 -18.71 1.56
N VAL A 506 15.28 -19.09 2.77
CA VAL A 506 16.71 -19.21 3.12
C VAL A 506 17.37 -20.38 2.38
N GLY A 507 16.66 -21.51 2.27
CA GLY A 507 17.19 -22.74 1.68
C GLY A 507 17.68 -22.57 0.24
N GLY A 508 16.88 -21.93 -0.60
CA GLY A 508 17.20 -21.74 -2.03
C GLY A 508 18.48 -20.94 -2.26
N GLY A 509 18.69 -19.85 -1.53
CA GLY A 509 19.90 -19.01 -1.70
C GLY A 509 21.17 -19.70 -1.23
N VAL A 510 21.10 -20.50 -0.16
CA VAL A 510 22.24 -21.26 0.38
C VAL A 510 22.63 -22.41 -0.55
N VAL A 511 21.67 -23.28 -0.89
CA VAL A 511 21.97 -24.49 -1.69
C VAL A 511 22.22 -24.18 -3.17
N GLY A 512 21.87 -22.99 -3.64
CA GLY A 512 22.18 -22.51 -4.99
C GLY A 512 23.58 -21.91 -5.13
N ASN A 513 24.35 -21.81 -4.05
CA ASN A 513 25.63 -21.12 -4.06
C ASN A 513 26.79 -22.02 -4.53
N ALA A 514 27.61 -21.51 -5.45
CA ALA A 514 28.76 -22.26 -5.99
C ALA A 514 29.83 -22.59 -4.94
N PHE A 515 30.10 -21.70 -3.99
CA PHE A 515 31.02 -21.96 -2.88
C PHE A 515 30.47 -23.03 -1.94
N PHE A 516 29.16 -23.07 -1.70
CA PHE A 516 28.53 -24.17 -0.94
C PHE A 516 28.77 -25.52 -1.63
N HIS A 517 28.64 -25.58 -2.97
CA HIS A 517 28.92 -26.81 -3.72
C HIS A 517 30.39 -27.24 -3.64
N ALA A 518 31.31 -26.30 -3.81
CA ALA A 518 32.74 -26.56 -3.76
C ALA A 518 33.17 -27.02 -2.36
N HIS A 519 32.71 -26.34 -1.31
CA HIS A 519 33.08 -26.62 0.08
C HIS A 519 32.62 -27.99 0.57
N PHE A 520 31.47 -28.47 0.10
CA PHE A 520 30.96 -29.80 0.44
C PHE A 520 31.34 -30.90 -0.58
N GLY A 521 32.21 -30.60 -1.55
CA GLY A 521 32.71 -31.60 -2.51
C GLY A 521 31.64 -32.12 -3.47
N ILE A 522 30.57 -31.35 -3.72
CA ILE A 522 29.47 -31.71 -4.63
C ILE A 522 29.50 -30.93 -5.95
N ALA A 523 30.47 -30.03 -6.12
CA ALA A 523 30.65 -29.27 -7.36
C ALA A 523 30.91 -30.20 -8.56
N GLY A 524 30.30 -29.88 -9.70
CA GLY A 524 30.50 -30.60 -10.97
C GLY A 524 29.62 -31.84 -11.17
N ASN A 525 28.85 -32.28 -10.16
CA ASN A 525 27.89 -33.39 -10.31
C ASN A 525 26.46 -32.93 -10.05
N GLN A 526 25.72 -32.62 -11.13
CA GLN A 526 24.35 -32.10 -11.04
C GLN A 526 23.41 -33.02 -10.26
N LYS A 527 23.55 -34.35 -10.39
CA LYS A 527 22.71 -35.32 -9.63
C LYS A 527 22.97 -35.23 -8.13
N GLN A 528 24.23 -35.07 -7.72
CA GLN A 528 24.58 -34.89 -6.29
C GLN A 528 24.14 -33.52 -5.77
N ILE A 529 24.28 -32.46 -6.57
CA ILE A 529 23.78 -31.12 -6.23
C ILE A 529 22.27 -31.15 -6.01
N ASP A 530 21.51 -31.76 -6.92
CA ASP A 530 20.05 -31.87 -6.81
C ASP A 530 19.65 -32.73 -5.60
N ALA A 531 20.37 -33.82 -5.32
CA ALA A 531 20.12 -34.68 -4.18
C ALA A 531 20.37 -33.96 -2.83
N VAL A 532 21.50 -33.27 -2.70
CA VAL A 532 21.84 -32.52 -1.48
C VAL A 532 20.93 -31.32 -1.31
N SER A 533 20.69 -30.54 -2.36
CA SER A 533 19.81 -29.36 -2.32
C SER A 533 18.38 -29.76 -1.92
N SER A 534 17.84 -30.81 -2.55
CA SER A 534 16.53 -31.33 -2.20
C SER A 534 16.46 -31.85 -0.77
N ASN A 535 17.50 -32.53 -0.26
CA ASN A 535 17.55 -32.96 1.13
C ASN A 535 17.58 -31.78 2.11
N VAL A 536 18.48 -30.80 1.92
CA VAL A 536 18.60 -29.64 2.81
C VAL A 536 17.27 -28.88 2.91
N VAL A 537 16.60 -28.69 1.77
CA VAL A 537 15.31 -28.00 1.74
C VAL A 537 14.22 -28.87 2.37
N SER A 538 14.01 -30.10 1.88
CA SER A 538 12.84 -30.96 2.19
C SER A 538 12.77 -31.50 3.63
N VAL A 539 13.91 -31.77 4.28
CA VAL A 539 13.89 -32.39 5.62
C VAL A 539 13.29 -31.47 6.70
N LEU A 540 13.23 -30.16 6.45
CA LEU A 540 12.54 -29.21 7.31
C LEU A 540 11.02 -29.42 7.28
N GLN A 541 10.44 -29.64 6.10
CA GLN A 541 9.00 -29.89 5.95
C GLN A 541 8.62 -31.24 6.53
N ALA A 542 9.51 -32.24 6.43
CA ALA A 542 9.33 -33.52 7.10
C ALA A 542 9.27 -33.35 8.62
N GLY A 543 10.17 -32.55 9.21
CA GLY A 543 10.08 -32.17 10.62
C GLY A 543 8.78 -31.43 10.94
N ALA A 544 8.38 -30.48 10.11
CA ALA A 544 7.15 -29.69 10.30
C ALA A 544 5.87 -30.53 10.27
N PHE A 545 5.83 -31.58 9.44
CA PHE A 545 4.74 -32.55 9.42
C PHE A 545 4.54 -33.21 10.79
N PHE A 546 5.61 -33.73 11.40
CA PHE A 546 5.54 -34.34 12.73
C PHE A 546 5.31 -33.30 13.83
N GLY A 547 5.86 -32.09 13.69
CA GLY A 547 5.62 -30.97 14.61
C GLY A 547 4.15 -30.56 14.68
N ALA A 548 3.49 -30.46 13.52
CA ALA A 548 2.08 -30.13 13.41
C ALA A 548 1.16 -31.24 13.99
N LEU A 549 1.48 -32.51 13.73
CA LEU A 549 0.74 -33.64 14.32
C LEU A 549 0.91 -33.72 15.84
N GLY A 550 2.14 -33.50 16.33
CA GLY A 550 2.47 -33.53 17.75
C GLY A 550 1.96 -32.32 18.53
N SER A 551 1.71 -31.18 17.88
CA SER A 551 1.36 -29.95 18.60
C SER A 551 -0.04 -29.97 19.21
N ALA A 552 -1.02 -30.66 18.61
CA ALA A 552 -2.38 -30.71 19.13
C ALA A 552 -2.48 -31.34 20.54
N PRO A 553 -1.94 -32.56 20.81
CA PRO A 553 -1.99 -33.17 22.14
C PRO A 553 -1.11 -32.45 23.17
N ILE A 554 -0.02 -31.81 22.74
CA ILE A 554 0.82 -31.00 23.64
C ILE A 554 0.04 -29.73 24.03
N SER A 555 -0.52 -29.03 23.04
CA SER A 555 -1.28 -27.80 23.23
C SER A 555 -2.53 -27.96 24.07
N SER A 556 -3.19 -29.11 24.01
CA SER A 556 -4.33 -29.40 24.89
C SER A 556 -3.91 -29.64 26.35
N LYS A 557 -2.70 -30.16 26.61
CA LYS A 557 -2.21 -30.46 27.97
C LYS A 557 -1.57 -29.29 28.69
N ILE A 558 -0.69 -28.53 28.01
CA ILE A 558 0.13 -27.48 28.64
C ILE A 558 -0.30 -26.05 28.30
N GLY A 559 -1.29 -25.88 27.43
CA GLY A 559 -1.80 -24.57 27.01
C GLY A 559 -1.16 -24.04 25.72
N ARG A 560 -1.74 -22.99 25.14
CA ARG A 560 -1.31 -22.43 23.86
C ARG A 560 0.02 -21.69 24.00
N LYS A 561 0.13 -20.84 25.03
CA LYS A 561 1.32 -20.02 25.31
C LYS A 561 2.57 -20.89 25.46
N TRP A 562 2.55 -21.87 26.35
CA TRP A 562 3.72 -22.69 26.65
C TRP A 562 4.08 -23.67 25.55
N THR A 563 3.10 -24.08 24.74
CA THR A 563 3.38 -24.89 23.55
C THR A 563 4.14 -24.10 22.50
N ILE A 564 3.75 -22.85 22.26
CA ILE A 564 4.44 -21.95 21.34
C ILE A 564 5.88 -21.71 21.82
N GLU A 565 6.08 -21.48 23.12
CA GLU A 565 7.42 -21.32 23.70
C GLU A 565 8.28 -22.58 23.51
N LEU A 566 7.74 -23.76 23.85
CA LEU A 566 8.43 -25.04 23.68
C LEU A 566 8.91 -25.24 22.23
N PHE A 567 8.03 -25.02 21.25
CA PHE A 567 8.39 -25.18 19.84
C PHE A 567 9.34 -24.09 19.35
N THR A 568 9.36 -22.91 19.97
CA THR A 568 10.34 -21.84 19.68
C THR A 568 11.73 -22.22 20.16
N VAL A 569 11.83 -22.85 21.34
CA VAL A 569 13.09 -23.39 21.86
C VAL A 569 13.59 -24.53 20.97
N ILE A 570 12.72 -25.48 20.61
CA ILE A 570 13.06 -26.57 19.67
C ILE A 570 13.56 -25.99 18.35
N PHE A 571 12.87 -24.99 17.80
CA PHE A 571 13.30 -24.30 16.59
C PHE A 571 14.70 -23.69 16.73
N SER A 572 14.95 -22.99 17.84
CA SER A 572 16.21 -22.31 18.11
C SER A 572 17.38 -23.30 18.19
N VAL A 573 17.19 -24.47 18.80
CA VAL A 573 18.19 -25.55 18.80
C VAL A 573 18.51 -25.99 17.37
N GLY A 574 17.49 -26.22 16.54
CA GLY A 574 17.67 -26.58 15.13
C GLY A 574 18.41 -25.51 14.31
N ALA A 575 18.12 -24.24 14.56
CA ALA A 575 18.79 -23.09 13.93
C ALA A 575 20.27 -22.97 14.36
N ILE A 576 20.58 -23.19 15.64
CA ILE A 576 21.96 -23.20 16.16
C ILE A 576 22.77 -24.30 15.48
N LEU A 577 22.23 -25.52 15.37
CA LEU A 577 22.90 -26.65 14.72
C LEU A 577 23.26 -26.36 13.25
N GLN A 578 22.37 -25.69 12.51
CA GLN A 578 22.63 -25.25 11.14
C GLN A 578 23.71 -24.17 11.07
N THR A 579 23.74 -23.26 12.05
CA THR A 579 24.68 -22.13 12.11
C THR A 579 26.11 -22.59 12.42
N ILE A 580 26.27 -23.57 13.31
CA ILE A 580 27.60 -24.08 13.70
C ILE A 580 28.18 -25.09 12.70
N ALA A 581 27.38 -25.55 11.72
CA ALA A 581 27.81 -26.52 10.72
C ALA A 581 29.12 -26.06 10.05
N SER A 582 30.15 -26.92 10.15
CA SER A 582 31.48 -26.74 9.56
C SER A 582 31.63 -27.55 8.26
N GLY A 583 32.83 -27.61 7.68
CA GLY A 583 33.05 -28.38 6.46
C GLY A 583 32.91 -29.90 6.63
N PRO A 584 33.18 -30.67 5.56
CA PRO A 584 33.16 -32.13 5.60
C PRO A 584 34.05 -32.70 6.72
N PRO A 585 33.72 -33.88 7.30
CA PRO A 585 32.65 -34.78 6.86
C PRO A 585 31.29 -34.58 7.57
N HIS A 586 31.25 -33.89 8.72
CA HIS A 586 30.04 -33.85 9.56
C HIS A 586 29.11 -32.66 9.33
N GLY A 587 29.51 -31.67 8.52
CA GLY A 587 28.74 -30.44 8.29
C GLY A 587 27.34 -30.64 7.71
N LEU A 588 27.19 -31.47 6.67
CA LEU A 588 25.88 -31.74 6.06
C LEU A 588 24.94 -32.47 7.02
N GLY A 589 25.47 -33.35 7.87
CA GLY A 589 24.70 -34.04 8.90
C GLY A 589 24.10 -33.06 9.93
N LEU A 590 24.89 -32.08 10.37
CA LEU A 590 24.41 -31.01 11.26
C LEU A 590 23.35 -30.13 10.60
N ILE A 591 23.49 -29.82 9.30
CA ILE A 591 22.47 -29.09 8.53
C ILE A 591 21.18 -29.91 8.46
N TYR A 592 21.25 -31.20 8.13
CA TYR A 592 20.06 -32.06 8.05
C TYR A 592 19.37 -32.23 9.40
N ALA A 593 20.12 -32.56 10.46
CA ALA A 593 19.58 -32.71 11.81
C ALA A 593 18.97 -31.40 12.30
N GLY A 594 19.68 -30.28 12.11
CA GLY A 594 19.20 -28.95 12.47
C GLY A 594 17.94 -28.54 11.71
N ARG A 595 17.83 -28.87 10.42
CA ARG A 595 16.63 -28.63 9.60
C ARG A 595 15.43 -29.46 10.07
N VAL A 596 15.60 -30.73 10.44
CA VAL A 596 14.51 -31.56 10.98
C VAL A 596 14.01 -31.00 12.31
N ILE A 597 14.94 -30.64 13.21
CA ILE A 597 14.62 -30.07 14.53
C ILE A 597 13.94 -28.70 14.38
N ALA A 598 14.46 -27.83 13.51
CA ALA A 598 13.82 -26.56 13.19
C ALA A 598 12.43 -26.77 12.58
N GLY A 599 12.28 -27.78 11.72
CA GLY A 599 11.01 -28.23 11.17
C GLY A 599 9.99 -28.56 12.24
N LEU A 600 10.34 -29.40 13.23
CA LEU A 600 9.45 -29.74 14.36
C LEU A 600 8.93 -28.48 15.07
N GLY A 601 9.80 -27.49 15.28
CA GLY A 601 9.44 -26.18 15.81
C GLY A 601 8.44 -25.41 14.93
N ILE A 602 8.77 -25.21 13.65
CA ILE A 602 7.90 -24.50 12.70
C ILE A 602 6.53 -25.16 12.57
N GLY A 603 6.50 -26.49 12.47
CA GLY A 603 5.26 -27.26 12.37
C GLY A 603 4.33 -26.98 13.53
N GLY A 604 4.84 -27.12 14.76
CA GLY A 604 4.04 -26.89 15.96
C GLY A 604 3.61 -25.43 16.14
N ILE A 605 4.49 -24.47 15.84
CA ILE A 605 4.14 -23.04 15.87
C ILE A 605 3.04 -22.73 14.85
N SER A 606 3.17 -23.22 13.62
CA SER A 606 2.23 -22.95 12.53
C SER A 606 0.83 -23.48 12.79
N SER A 607 0.69 -24.55 13.59
CA SER A 607 -0.60 -25.12 13.97
C SER A 607 -1.21 -24.46 15.21
N VAL A 608 -0.39 -24.05 16.20
CA VAL A 608 -0.87 -23.52 17.49
C VAL A 608 -1.09 -22.01 17.45
N ALA A 609 -0.27 -21.24 16.73
CA ALA A 609 -0.37 -19.79 16.67
C ALA A 609 -1.73 -19.29 16.12
N PRO A 610 -2.27 -19.80 14.99
CA PRO A 610 -3.59 -19.37 14.52
C PRO A 610 -4.71 -19.72 15.50
N ALA A 611 -4.64 -20.92 16.11
CA ALA A 611 -5.60 -21.35 17.11
C ALA A 611 -5.59 -20.40 18.32
N PHE A 612 -4.40 -20.10 18.86
CA PHE A 612 -4.25 -19.22 20.00
C PHE A 612 -4.82 -17.82 19.76
N VAL A 613 -4.49 -17.21 18.62
CA VAL A 613 -5.01 -15.89 18.27
C VAL A 613 -6.53 -15.95 18.07
N SER A 614 -7.06 -16.99 17.43
CA SER A 614 -8.51 -17.15 17.23
C SER A 614 -9.30 -17.31 18.53
N GLU A 615 -8.68 -17.94 19.55
CA GLU A 615 -9.27 -18.15 20.88
C GLU A 615 -9.21 -16.88 21.76
N CYS A 616 -8.31 -15.95 21.46
CA CYS A 616 -8.14 -14.71 22.22
C CYS A 616 -8.85 -13.51 21.59
N CYS A 617 -9.07 -13.53 20.27
CA CYS A 617 -9.67 -12.41 19.54
C CYS A 617 -11.20 -12.48 19.43
N PRO A 618 -11.88 -11.31 19.47
CA PRO A 618 -13.31 -11.21 19.22
C PRO A 618 -13.72 -11.79 17.85
N LYS A 619 -14.96 -12.28 17.77
CA LYS A 619 -15.49 -12.98 16.58
C LYS A 619 -15.54 -12.08 15.34
N GLU A 620 -15.70 -10.77 15.53
CA GLU A 620 -15.87 -9.75 14.48
C GLU A 620 -14.58 -9.45 13.73
N VAL A 621 -13.42 -9.52 14.39
CA VAL A 621 -12.11 -9.19 13.80
C VAL A 621 -11.27 -10.42 13.43
N ARG A 622 -11.76 -11.61 13.78
CA ARG A 622 -11.06 -12.89 13.65
C ARG A 622 -10.56 -13.17 12.23
N GLY A 623 -11.36 -12.87 11.20
CA GLY A 623 -10.97 -13.10 9.80
C GLY A 623 -9.76 -12.26 9.36
N ARG A 624 -9.75 -10.97 9.70
CA ARG A 624 -8.66 -10.03 9.35
C ARG A 624 -7.38 -10.33 10.15
N ILE A 625 -7.54 -10.66 11.42
CA ILE A 625 -6.42 -11.05 12.28
C ILE A 625 -5.83 -12.40 11.82
N THR A 626 -6.67 -13.36 11.40
CA THR A 626 -6.19 -14.62 10.81
C THR A 626 -5.40 -14.39 9.51
N GLY A 627 -5.80 -13.40 8.71
CA GLY A 627 -5.05 -13.00 7.52
C GLY A 627 -3.63 -12.48 7.79
N LEU A 628 -3.33 -11.99 9.01
CA LEU A 628 -1.97 -11.60 9.41
C LEU A 628 -0.99 -12.78 9.34
N PHE A 629 -1.47 -14.02 9.55
CA PHE A 629 -0.66 -15.23 9.38
C PHE A 629 0.05 -15.24 8.02
N GLN A 630 -0.72 -15.07 6.94
CA GLN A 630 -0.20 -15.17 5.57
C GLN A 630 0.71 -13.98 5.23
N ILE A 631 0.43 -12.80 5.79
CA ILE A 631 1.29 -11.62 5.65
C ILE A 631 2.65 -11.87 6.33
N MET A 632 2.67 -12.45 7.53
CA MET A 632 3.92 -12.77 8.23
C MET A 632 4.74 -13.85 7.52
N VAL A 633 4.09 -14.85 6.89
CA VAL A 633 4.78 -15.80 6.00
C VAL A 633 5.44 -15.06 4.82
N ALA A 634 4.69 -14.18 4.14
CA ALA A 634 5.22 -13.44 2.99
C ALA A 634 6.37 -12.49 3.39
N PHE A 635 6.26 -11.87 4.56
CA PHE A 635 7.29 -11.00 5.13
C PHE A 635 8.57 -11.78 5.43
N GLY A 636 8.47 -12.95 6.05
CA GLY A 636 9.61 -13.83 6.29
C GLY A 636 10.32 -14.27 5.00
N VAL A 637 9.55 -14.65 3.97
CA VAL A 637 10.10 -15.02 2.64
C VAL A 637 10.85 -13.85 1.99
N MET A 638 10.28 -12.64 2.07
CA MET A 638 10.92 -11.45 1.52
C MET A 638 12.25 -11.17 2.23
N ILE A 639 12.28 -11.21 3.56
CA ILE A 639 13.51 -10.98 4.34
C ILE A 639 14.58 -12.00 3.97
N SER A 640 14.26 -13.29 3.91
CA SER A 640 15.26 -14.32 3.63
C SER A 640 15.88 -14.17 2.23
N TYR A 641 15.11 -13.74 1.21
CA TYR A 641 15.67 -13.42 -0.10
C TYR A 641 16.62 -12.23 -0.06
N PHE A 642 16.29 -11.16 0.67
CA PHE A 642 17.20 -10.01 0.80
C PHE A 642 18.43 -10.30 1.65
N VAL A 643 18.32 -11.16 2.66
CA VAL A 643 19.48 -11.67 3.42
C VAL A 643 20.40 -12.47 2.50
N ASN A 644 19.84 -13.42 1.74
CA ASN A 644 20.61 -14.20 0.77
C ASN A 644 21.27 -13.29 -0.29
N PHE A 645 20.55 -12.29 -0.79
CA PHE A 645 21.10 -11.27 -1.71
C PHE A 645 22.25 -10.48 -1.07
N GLY A 646 22.04 -9.95 0.13
CA GLY A 646 23.04 -9.15 0.85
C GLY A 646 24.32 -9.95 1.15
N VAL A 647 24.17 -11.19 1.59
CA VAL A 647 25.31 -12.09 1.82
C VAL A 647 25.98 -12.45 0.49
N GLY A 648 25.22 -12.85 -0.52
CA GLY A 648 25.74 -13.33 -1.81
C GLY A 648 26.45 -12.29 -2.66
N ILE A 649 26.22 -10.98 -2.46
CA ILE A 649 26.95 -9.92 -3.17
C ILE A 649 28.22 -9.45 -2.44
N HIS A 650 28.29 -9.59 -1.10
CA HIS A 650 29.42 -9.12 -0.30
C HIS A 650 30.39 -10.25 0.09
N ILE A 651 29.92 -11.49 0.15
CA ILE A 651 30.70 -12.66 0.55
C ILE A 651 30.70 -13.65 -0.61
N LYS A 652 31.89 -13.91 -1.17
CA LYS A 652 32.06 -14.81 -2.34
C LYS A 652 32.63 -16.18 -1.96
N GLU A 653 33.65 -16.20 -1.09
CA GLU A 653 34.40 -17.42 -0.75
C GLU A 653 34.59 -17.54 0.77
N SER A 654 33.51 -17.87 1.49
CA SER A 654 33.57 -18.09 2.93
C SER A 654 32.41 -18.94 3.42
N VAL A 655 32.64 -19.72 4.49
CA VAL A 655 31.59 -20.48 5.20
C VAL A 655 30.47 -19.59 5.71
N GLN A 656 30.73 -18.28 5.84
CA GLN A 656 29.74 -17.28 6.21
C GLN A 656 28.56 -17.19 5.22
N ILE A 657 28.73 -17.68 3.99
CA ILE A 657 27.70 -17.61 2.94
C ILE A 657 26.44 -18.40 3.29
N TRP A 658 26.54 -19.45 4.10
CA TRP A 658 25.38 -20.19 4.65
C TRP A 658 25.18 -19.96 6.14
N ARG A 659 26.25 -19.73 6.91
CA ARG A 659 26.13 -19.51 8.35
C ARG A 659 25.37 -18.24 8.70
N ILE A 660 25.58 -17.13 7.98
CA ILE A 660 24.88 -15.87 8.26
C ILE A 660 23.38 -16.00 7.99
N PRO A 661 22.93 -16.49 6.81
CA PRO A 661 21.50 -16.74 6.60
C PRO A 661 20.89 -17.68 7.65
N PHE A 662 21.58 -18.75 8.04
CA PHE A 662 21.10 -19.63 9.12
C PHE A 662 21.10 -18.98 10.51
N ALA A 663 22.07 -18.12 10.81
CA ALA A 663 22.13 -17.43 12.10
C ALA A 663 21.00 -16.40 12.25
N ILE A 664 20.64 -15.71 11.16
CA ILE A 664 19.64 -14.64 11.21
C ILE A 664 18.26 -15.19 11.58
N GLN A 665 17.94 -16.46 11.32
CA GLN A 665 16.66 -17.04 11.76
C GLN A 665 16.51 -17.12 13.30
N LEU A 666 17.60 -17.01 14.06
CA LEU A 666 17.56 -16.89 15.53
C LEU A 666 17.02 -15.54 16.01
N VAL A 667 17.12 -14.48 15.18
CA VAL A 667 16.61 -13.15 15.53
C VAL A 667 15.08 -13.16 15.67
N PRO A 668 14.29 -13.59 14.66
CA PRO A 668 12.85 -13.71 14.82
C PRO A 668 12.45 -14.72 15.90
N ALA A 669 13.22 -15.79 16.10
CA ALA A 669 12.96 -16.78 17.15
C ALA A 669 13.16 -16.19 18.56
N GLY A 670 14.21 -15.39 18.76
CA GLY A 670 14.47 -14.71 20.02
C GLY A 670 13.41 -13.65 20.34
N ILE A 671 12.96 -12.87 19.35
CA ILE A 671 11.86 -11.92 19.51
C ILE A 671 10.58 -12.66 19.92
N MET A 672 10.31 -13.82 19.31
CA MET A 672 9.17 -14.65 19.65
C MET A 672 9.25 -15.20 21.08
N ALA A 673 10.39 -15.81 21.47
CA ALA A 673 10.57 -16.37 22.80
C ALA A 673 10.38 -15.31 23.89
N LEU A 674 11.03 -14.15 23.72
CA LEU A 674 10.87 -13.03 24.67
C LEU A 674 9.44 -12.46 24.66
N GLY A 675 8.81 -12.39 23.48
CA GLY A 675 7.44 -11.90 23.32
C GLY A 675 6.41 -12.80 23.99
N VAL A 676 6.53 -14.12 23.85
CA VAL A 676 5.59 -15.10 24.42
C VAL A 676 5.57 -15.02 25.96
N LEU A 677 6.67 -14.64 26.60
CA LEU A 677 6.71 -14.41 28.04
C LEU A 677 5.77 -13.28 28.49
N THR A 678 5.55 -12.27 27.65
CA THR A 678 4.74 -11.06 27.96
C THR A 678 3.23 -11.24 27.82
N ILE A 679 2.78 -12.33 27.20
CA ILE A 679 1.35 -12.56 26.89
C ILE A 679 0.69 -13.52 27.87
N LYS A 680 -0.64 -13.43 28.01
CA LYS A 680 -1.45 -14.32 28.86
C LYS A 680 -1.95 -15.53 28.07
N GLU A 681 -2.30 -16.59 28.79
CA GLU A 681 -2.80 -17.85 28.20
C GLU A 681 -4.25 -17.71 27.72
N SER A 682 -4.65 -18.55 26.75
CA SER A 682 -6.00 -18.58 26.17
C SER A 682 -7.10 -18.76 27.24
N PRO A 683 -8.06 -17.82 27.36
CA PRO A 683 -9.19 -17.96 28.26
C PRO A 683 -10.01 -19.21 27.96
N ARG A 684 -10.22 -19.49 26.67
CA ARG A 684 -10.96 -20.68 26.21
C ARG A 684 -10.27 -21.97 26.64
N TRP A 685 -8.94 -22.05 26.51
CA TRP A 685 -8.21 -23.23 26.97
C TRP A 685 -8.30 -23.39 28.50
N LEU A 686 -8.13 -22.31 29.27
CA LEU A 686 -8.23 -22.33 30.73
C LEU A 686 -9.60 -22.82 31.21
N ALA A 687 -10.69 -22.33 30.60
CA ALA A 687 -12.05 -22.81 30.85
C ALA A 687 -12.18 -24.30 30.49
N SER A 688 -11.58 -24.74 29.38
CA SER A 688 -11.63 -26.13 28.93
C SER A 688 -10.89 -27.13 29.82
N VAL A 689 -10.02 -26.67 30.72
CA VAL A 689 -9.34 -27.49 31.73
C VAL A 689 -9.88 -27.27 33.15
N GLY A 690 -11.01 -26.57 33.28
CA GLY A 690 -11.70 -26.32 34.56
C GLY A 690 -11.08 -25.19 35.40
N ARG A 691 -10.21 -24.34 34.81
CA ARG A 691 -9.60 -23.19 35.49
C ARG A 691 -10.39 -21.91 35.21
N ASN A 692 -11.69 -21.91 35.53
CA ASN A 692 -12.62 -20.85 35.13
C ASN A 692 -12.27 -19.49 35.74
N GLN A 693 -11.74 -19.46 36.97
CA GLN A 693 -11.30 -18.22 37.60
C GLN A 693 -10.13 -17.54 36.85
N GLN A 694 -9.13 -18.32 36.44
CA GLN A 694 -8.03 -17.79 35.62
C GLN A 694 -8.48 -17.43 34.20
N ALA A 695 -9.47 -18.16 33.68
CA ALA A 695 -10.03 -17.90 32.37
C ALA A 695 -10.73 -16.54 32.32
N ILE A 696 -11.58 -16.22 33.30
CA ILE A 696 -12.27 -14.93 33.37
C ILE A 696 -11.29 -13.78 33.65
N GLU A 697 -10.25 -14.00 34.46
CA GLU A 697 -9.18 -13.02 34.68
C GLU A 697 -8.36 -12.74 33.41
N ASN A 698 -8.02 -13.78 32.65
CA ASN A 698 -7.32 -13.62 31.37
C ASN A 698 -8.24 -13.01 30.30
N LEU A 699 -9.53 -13.35 30.28
CA LEU A 699 -10.51 -12.74 29.38
C LEU A 699 -10.67 -11.26 29.71
N ALA A 700 -10.85 -10.93 30.99
CA ALA A 700 -10.88 -9.55 31.48
C ALA A 700 -9.59 -8.80 31.15
N TYR A 701 -8.41 -9.43 31.25
CA TYR A 701 -7.13 -8.84 30.83
C TYR A 701 -7.04 -8.60 29.31
N LEU A 702 -7.52 -9.54 28.50
CA LEU A 702 -7.52 -9.42 27.03
C LEU A 702 -8.51 -8.36 26.57
N ARG A 703 -9.68 -8.31 27.21
CA ARG A 703 -10.67 -7.25 26.99
C ARG A 703 -10.31 -5.96 27.71
N MET A 704 -9.32 -5.91 28.62
CA MET A 704 -9.06 -4.82 29.58
C MET A 704 -10.33 -4.29 30.28
N GLU A 705 -11.24 -5.18 30.63
CA GLU A 705 -12.40 -4.88 31.46
C GLU A 705 -12.22 -5.45 32.87
N SER A 706 -13.11 -5.09 33.80
CA SER A 706 -13.14 -5.79 35.09
C SER A 706 -13.72 -7.19 34.92
N VAL A 707 -13.29 -8.13 35.78
CA VAL A 707 -13.84 -9.49 35.86
C VAL A 707 -15.36 -9.49 36.10
N THR A 708 -15.90 -8.40 36.67
CA THR A 708 -17.31 -8.23 36.99
C THR A 708 -18.13 -7.53 35.90
N SER A 709 -17.51 -7.17 34.77
CA SER A 709 -18.21 -6.49 33.68
C SER A 709 -19.27 -7.42 33.06
N PRO A 710 -20.50 -6.94 32.80
CA PRO A 710 -21.53 -7.74 32.13
C PRO A 710 -21.07 -8.30 30.78
N ALA A 711 -20.25 -7.56 30.02
CA ALA A 711 -19.75 -8.01 28.72
C ALA A 711 -18.75 -9.17 28.84
N VAL A 712 -17.82 -9.10 29.80
CA VAL A 712 -16.87 -10.19 30.10
C VAL A 712 -17.59 -11.42 30.64
N ILE A 713 -18.56 -11.24 31.55
CA ILE A 713 -19.34 -12.35 32.11
C ILE A 713 -20.16 -13.03 31.00
N HIS A 714 -20.80 -12.24 30.14
CA HIS A 714 -21.56 -12.77 29.01
C HIS A 714 -20.67 -13.54 28.04
N GLU A 715 -19.53 -12.97 27.63
CA GLU A 715 -18.58 -13.67 26.75
C GLU A 715 -17.98 -14.92 27.40
N MET A 716 -17.68 -14.88 28.71
CA MET A 716 -17.22 -16.05 29.45
C MET A 716 -18.29 -17.15 29.50
N ALA A 717 -19.56 -16.78 29.70
CA ALA A 717 -20.69 -17.71 29.67
C ALA A 717 -20.88 -18.32 28.28
N GLU A 718 -20.73 -17.54 27.19
CA GLU A 718 -20.71 -18.05 25.82
C GLU A 718 -19.57 -19.06 25.62
N ILE A 719 -18.37 -18.77 26.13
CA ILE A 719 -17.20 -19.66 26.06
C ILE A 719 -17.46 -20.97 26.82
N GLU A 720 -17.99 -20.90 28.05
CA GLU A 720 -18.29 -22.09 28.87
C GLU A 720 -19.39 -22.95 28.25
N ALA A 721 -20.46 -22.32 27.75
CA ALA A 721 -21.53 -23.01 27.04
C ALA A 721 -21.01 -23.74 25.80
N ALA A 722 -20.19 -23.07 24.98
CA ALA A 722 -19.58 -23.68 23.80
C ALA A 722 -18.64 -24.86 24.15
N ILE A 723 -17.91 -24.77 25.26
CA ILE A 723 -17.04 -25.86 25.74
C ILE A 723 -17.84 -27.04 26.26
N LEU A 724 -18.94 -26.79 26.97
CA LEU A 724 -19.86 -27.83 27.46
C LEU A 724 -20.51 -28.56 26.28
N GLU A 725 -21.04 -27.81 25.31
CA GLU A 725 -21.59 -28.36 24.08
C GLU A 725 -20.53 -29.19 23.32
N GLU A 726 -19.29 -28.69 23.18
CA GLU A 726 -18.18 -29.44 22.58
C GLU A 726 -17.82 -30.73 23.34
N ARG A 727 -17.86 -30.71 24.68
CA ARG A 727 -17.59 -31.88 25.52
C ARG A 727 -18.71 -32.91 25.42
N GLU A 728 -19.96 -32.48 25.43
CA GLU A 728 -21.13 -33.36 25.30
C GLU A 728 -21.19 -33.96 23.90
N ALA A 729 -20.93 -33.18 22.85
CA ALA A 729 -20.82 -33.66 21.48
C ALA A 729 -19.68 -34.68 21.29
N ARG A 730 -18.66 -34.68 22.18
CA ARG A 730 -17.53 -35.64 22.15
C ARG A 730 -17.74 -36.88 23.02
N LYS A 731 -18.70 -36.90 23.95
CA LYS A 731 -18.95 -38.08 24.81
C LYS A 731 -19.39 -39.26 23.92
N GLY A 732 -18.63 -40.36 23.98
CA GLY A 732 -18.91 -41.58 23.21
C GLY A 732 -18.43 -41.57 21.75
N PHE A 733 -17.78 -40.50 21.28
CA PHE A 733 -17.48 -40.31 19.86
C PHE A 733 -16.05 -40.73 19.48
N GLY A 734 -15.90 -41.86 18.81
CA GLY A 734 -14.60 -42.41 18.39
C GLY A 734 -14.05 -41.78 17.09
N LEU A 735 -12.73 -41.90 16.85
CA LEU A 735 -12.07 -41.40 15.63
C LEU A 735 -12.69 -41.97 14.34
N LYS A 736 -13.15 -43.22 14.38
CA LYS A 736 -13.83 -43.89 13.26
C LYS A 736 -15.18 -43.22 12.92
N GLU A 737 -15.93 -42.81 13.94
CA GLU A 737 -17.22 -42.14 13.77
C GLU A 737 -17.03 -40.67 13.33
N ALA A 738 -15.94 -40.03 13.77
CA ALA A 738 -15.56 -38.69 13.34
C ALA A 738 -15.26 -38.58 11.85
N ILE A 739 -14.54 -39.57 11.30
CA ILE A 739 -14.09 -39.56 9.90
C ILE A 739 -15.16 -40.15 8.96
N PHE A 740 -15.79 -41.26 9.34
CA PHE A 740 -16.76 -41.98 8.50
C PHE A 740 -18.22 -41.65 8.80
N GLY A 741 -18.49 -40.68 9.68
CA GLY A 741 -19.84 -40.17 9.91
C GLY A 741 -20.46 -39.57 8.63
N LYS A 742 -21.79 -39.61 8.54
CA LYS A 742 -22.57 -39.11 7.41
C LYS A 742 -22.18 -37.65 7.10
N GLY A 743 -21.76 -37.37 5.87
CA GLY A 743 -21.29 -36.05 5.41
C GLY A 743 -19.85 -35.65 5.80
N ASN A 744 -19.25 -36.27 6.83
CA ASN A 744 -17.90 -35.93 7.29
C ASN A 744 -16.80 -36.42 6.36
N PHE A 745 -16.96 -37.60 5.74
CA PHE A 745 -15.95 -38.16 4.84
C PHE A 745 -15.60 -37.21 3.68
N VAL A 746 -16.61 -36.57 3.08
CA VAL A 746 -16.42 -35.59 2.00
C VAL A 746 -15.67 -34.36 2.49
N ARG A 747 -15.93 -33.89 3.73
CA ARG A 747 -15.21 -32.77 4.34
C ARG A 747 -13.73 -33.09 4.56
N PHE A 748 -13.42 -34.28 5.09
CA PHE A 748 -12.03 -34.76 5.23
C PHE A 748 -11.33 -34.92 3.88
N PHE A 749 -12.03 -35.45 2.88
CA PHE A 749 -11.50 -35.56 1.53
C PHE A 749 -11.15 -34.18 0.94
N ILE A 750 -12.06 -33.20 1.04
CA ILE A 750 -11.80 -31.82 0.60
C ILE A 750 -10.62 -31.21 1.34
N ALA A 751 -10.55 -31.35 2.66
CA ALA A 751 -9.47 -30.81 3.48
C ALA A 751 -8.11 -31.42 3.13
N PHE A 752 -8.04 -32.71 2.80
CA PHE A 752 -6.82 -33.33 2.34
C PHE A 752 -6.44 -32.84 0.92
N PHE A 753 -7.41 -32.87 -0.01
CA PHE A 753 -7.17 -32.63 -1.44
C PHE A 753 -6.91 -31.16 -1.78
N ILE A 754 -7.54 -30.22 -1.08
CA ILE A 754 -7.31 -28.78 -1.31
C ILE A 754 -5.85 -28.39 -1.01
N PHE A 755 -5.25 -28.98 0.02
CA PHE A 755 -3.85 -28.74 0.37
C PHE A 755 -2.89 -29.48 -0.56
N LEU A 756 -3.23 -30.70 -1.01
CA LEU A 756 -2.50 -31.38 -2.09
C LEU A 756 -2.40 -30.46 -3.31
N LEU A 757 -3.53 -29.98 -3.80
CA LEU A 757 -3.58 -29.09 -4.97
C LEU A 757 -2.82 -27.78 -4.73
N GLN A 758 -2.96 -27.17 -3.55
CA GLN A 758 -2.21 -25.96 -3.18
C GLN A 758 -0.69 -26.17 -3.28
N GLN A 759 -0.16 -27.33 -2.83
CA GLN A 759 1.28 -27.61 -2.90
C GLN A 759 1.74 -27.86 -4.34
N TRP A 760 0.92 -28.55 -5.13
CA TRP A 760 1.20 -28.85 -6.54
C TRP A 760 0.92 -27.68 -7.49
N ALA A 761 0.48 -26.52 -6.99
CA ALA A 761 0.25 -25.31 -7.77
C ALA A 761 1.53 -24.67 -8.35
N GLY A 762 2.71 -25.16 -7.94
CA GLY A 762 4.03 -24.65 -8.32
C GLY A 762 4.60 -23.58 -7.39
N GLN A 763 3.79 -23.02 -6.48
CA GLN A 763 4.20 -21.90 -5.62
C GLN A 763 5.38 -22.24 -4.71
N ASN A 764 5.38 -23.43 -4.10
CA ASN A 764 6.45 -23.82 -3.19
C ASN A 764 7.72 -24.21 -3.93
N SER A 765 7.60 -24.78 -5.13
CA SER A 765 8.75 -24.96 -6.02
C SER A 765 9.42 -23.62 -6.35
N VAL A 766 8.62 -22.59 -6.65
CA VAL A 766 9.13 -21.23 -6.88
C VAL A 766 9.69 -20.62 -5.61
N ASN A 767 9.07 -20.78 -4.43
CA ASN A 767 9.58 -20.16 -3.21
C ASN A 767 10.91 -20.78 -2.73
N TYR A 768 10.97 -22.11 -2.61
CA TYR A 768 12.15 -22.77 -2.05
C TYR A 768 13.36 -22.71 -2.98
N TYR A 769 13.14 -22.58 -4.28
CA TYR A 769 14.18 -22.58 -5.30
C TYR A 769 14.11 -21.33 -6.19
N ALA A 770 13.67 -20.19 -5.64
CA ALA A 770 13.47 -18.96 -6.41
C ALA A 770 14.72 -18.56 -7.21
N PRO A 771 15.93 -18.50 -6.61
CA PRO A 771 17.13 -18.14 -7.36
C PRO A 771 17.40 -19.10 -8.53
N GLN A 772 17.24 -20.40 -8.30
CA GLN A 772 17.43 -21.46 -9.31
C GLN A 772 16.37 -21.40 -10.42
N ILE A 773 15.14 -21.02 -10.12
CA ILE A 773 14.06 -20.83 -11.10
C ILE A 773 14.34 -19.58 -11.94
N PHE A 774 14.71 -18.45 -11.32
CA PHE A 774 15.09 -17.24 -12.04
C PHE A 774 16.31 -17.46 -12.93
N GLU A 775 17.30 -18.21 -12.46
CA GLU A 775 18.45 -18.63 -13.25
C GLU A 775 18.03 -19.47 -14.48
N SER A 776 17.09 -20.41 -14.30
CA SER A 776 16.61 -21.25 -15.41
C SER A 776 15.89 -20.49 -16.52
N ILE A 777 15.34 -19.32 -16.22
CA ILE A 777 14.69 -18.45 -17.21
C ILE A 777 15.62 -17.35 -17.74
N GLY A 778 16.92 -17.37 -17.38
CA GLY A 778 17.96 -16.51 -17.95
C GLY A 778 18.43 -15.34 -17.08
N TYR A 779 18.08 -15.31 -15.79
CA TYR A 779 18.72 -14.40 -14.82
C TYR A 779 20.02 -15.03 -14.30
N THR A 780 21.05 -15.00 -15.12
CA THR A 780 22.35 -15.59 -14.79
C THR A 780 23.14 -14.71 -13.82
N GLY A 781 23.93 -15.36 -12.96
CA GLY A 781 24.74 -14.72 -11.94
C GLY A 781 24.02 -14.51 -10.60
N THR A 782 24.79 -14.58 -9.52
CA THR A 782 24.32 -14.49 -8.13
C THR A 782 23.55 -13.20 -7.86
N LYS A 783 24.01 -12.06 -8.40
CA LYS A 783 23.36 -10.76 -8.22
C LYS A 783 21.96 -10.71 -8.85
N ASN A 784 21.82 -11.16 -10.10
CA ASN A 784 20.57 -11.03 -10.85
C ASN A 784 19.50 -12.01 -10.37
N SER A 785 19.86 -13.27 -10.14
CA SER A 785 18.94 -14.31 -9.66
C SER A 785 18.43 -14.00 -8.24
N LEU A 786 19.32 -13.63 -7.31
CA LEU A 786 18.94 -13.29 -5.95
C LEU A 786 18.11 -11.99 -5.89
N LEU A 787 18.47 -10.96 -6.66
CA LEU A 787 17.68 -9.71 -6.70
C LEU A 787 16.28 -9.97 -7.26
N ALA A 788 16.15 -10.77 -8.32
CA ALA A 788 14.85 -11.14 -8.88
C ALA A 788 13.98 -11.89 -7.86
N SER A 789 14.58 -12.79 -7.08
CA SER A 789 13.87 -13.45 -5.96
C SER A 789 13.43 -12.45 -4.87
N GLY A 790 14.26 -11.45 -4.54
CA GLY A 790 13.89 -10.38 -3.61
C GLY A 790 12.69 -9.56 -4.09
N ILE A 791 12.67 -9.19 -5.37
CA ILE A 791 11.54 -8.48 -6.00
C ILE A 791 10.28 -9.36 -5.96
N TYR A 792 10.40 -10.66 -6.25
CA TYR A 792 9.30 -11.62 -6.11
C TYR A 792 8.72 -11.62 -4.69
N GLY A 793 9.58 -11.60 -3.67
CA GLY A 793 9.19 -11.47 -2.26
C GLY A 793 8.39 -10.19 -1.96
N ILE A 794 8.82 -9.04 -2.50
CA ILE A 794 8.09 -7.77 -2.34
C ILE A 794 6.70 -7.86 -2.97
N VAL A 795 6.62 -8.32 -4.23
CA VAL A 795 5.34 -8.44 -4.95
C VAL A 795 4.39 -9.36 -4.18
N LYS A 796 4.89 -10.49 -3.67
CA LYS A 796 4.11 -11.43 -2.84
C LYS A 796 3.59 -10.77 -1.56
N LEU A 797 4.43 -10.06 -0.81
CA LEU A 797 4.03 -9.38 0.43
C LEU A 797 2.97 -8.31 0.16
N VAL A 798 3.18 -7.47 -0.85
CA VAL A 798 2.24 -6.40 -1.21
C VAL A 798 0.91 -6.99 -1.68
N ALA A 799 0.93 -7.97 -2.59
CA ALA A 799 -0.28 -8.61 -3.09
C ALA A 799 -1.08 -9.33 -2.00
N THR A 800 -0.39 -10.08 -1.11
CA THR A 800 -1.02 -10.76 0.03
C THR A 800 -1.64 -9.76 0.98
N THR A 801 -0.94 -8.67 1.30
CA THR A 801 -1.44 -7.61 2.19
C THR A 801 -2.69 -6.96 1.61
N ILE A 802 -2.67 -6.58 0.33
CA ILE A 802 -3.82 -5.98 -0.34
C ILE A 802 -5.02 -6.93 -0.32
N PHE A 803 -4.82 -8.21 -0.65
CA PHE A 803 -5.93 -9.16 -0.67
C PHE A 803 -6.49 -9.45 0.73
N VAL A 804 -5.65 -9.63 1.74
CA VAL A 804 -6.09 -9.89 3.11
C VAL A 804 -6.93 -8.75 3.68
N PHE A 805 -6.51 -7.50 3.45
CA PHE A 805 -7.23 -6.34 4.00
C PHE A 805 -8.46 -5.93 3.20
N PHE A 806 -8.48 -6.16 1.87
CA PHE A 806 -9.53 -5.62 0.99
C PHE A 806 -10.29 -6.66 0.16
N GLY A 807 -9.72 -7.85 -0.06
CA GLY A 807 -10.23 -8.86 -0.99
C GLY A 807 -10.93 -10.07 -0.37
N VAL A 808 -10.58 -10.45 0.87
CA VAL A 808 -11.06 -11.70 1.51
C VAL A 808 -12.60 -11.78 1.61
N GLU A 809 -13.29 -10.65 1.78
CA GLU A 809 -14.74 -10.63 2.00
C GLU A 809 -15.57 -10.33 0.73
N THR A 810 -14.94 -9.93 -0.38
CA THR A 810 -15.65 -9.37 -1.55
C THR A 810 -16.07 -10.42 -2.57
N LEU A 811 -15.17 -11.28 -3.05
CA LEU A 811 -15.37 -12.12 -4.25
C LEU A 811 -15.99 -13.51 -4.02
N GLY A 812 -16.16 -13.97 -2.77
CA GLY A 812 -16.59 -15.35 -2.48
C GLY A 812 -15.43 -16.36 -2.56
N ARG A 813 -15.48 -17.46 -1.80
CA ARG A 813 -14.33 -18.38 -1.67
C ARG A 813 -14.17 -19.20 -2.95
N LYS A 814 -15.28 -19.68 -3.51
CA LYS A 814 -15.31 -20.54 -4.70
C LYS A 814 -14.75 -19.81 -5.93
N LEU A 815 -15.31 -18.63 -6.22
CA LEU A 815 -14.94 -17.84 -7.39
C LEU A 815 -13.49 -17.33 -7.29
N SER A 816 -13.04 -16.95 -6.10
CA SER A 816 -11.65 -16.51 -5.89
C SER A 816 -10.64 -17.62 -6.13
N LEU A 817 -10.91 -18.85 -5.66
CA LEU A 817 -10.08 -20.02 -5.94
C LEU A 817 -10.04 -20.32 -7.45
N PHE A 818 -11.17 -20.20 -8.14
CA PHE A 818 -11.24 -20.41 -9.60
C PHE A 818 -10.43 -19.37 -10.38
N ILE A 819 -10.65 -18.07 -10.14
CA ILE A 819 -9.93 -16.99 -10.83
C ILE A 819 -8.43 -17.10 -10.58
N SER A 820 -8.04 -17.40 -9.34
CA SER A 820 -6.65 -17.62 -8.96
C SER A 820 -6.03 -18.79 -9.73
N ALA A 821 -6.72 -19.93 -9.82
CA ALA A 821 -6.26 -21.11 -10.56
C ALA A 821 -6.05 -20.83 -12.05
N ILE A 822 -7.02 -20.18 -12.70
CA ILE A 822 -6.95 -19.85 -14.14
C ILE A 822 -5.82 -18.84 -14.42
N GLY A 823 -5.71 -17.78 -13.61
CA GLY A 823 -4.66 -16.79 -13.77
C GLY A 823 -3.26 -17.38 -13.58
N MET A 824 -3.07 -18.17 -12.53
CA MET A 824 -1.80 -18.87 -12.27
C MET A 824 -1.41 -19.81 -13.42
N GLY A 825 -2.36 -20.64 -13.87
CA GLY A 825 -2.08 -21.61 -14.93
C GLY A 825 -1.81 -20.96 -16.29
N THR A 826 -2.56 -19.91 -16.64
CA THR A 826 -2.34 -19.16 -17.89
C THR A 826 -0.93 -18.57 -17.95
N LEU A 827 -0.47 -17.98 -16.85
CA LEU A 827 0.87 -17.39 -16.77
C LEU A 827 1.98 -18.43 -16.85
N PHE A 828 1.80 -19.61 -16.24
CA PHE A 828 2.75 -20.71 -16.40
C PHE A 828 2.76 -21.31 -17.81
N TYR A 829 1.62 -21.37 -18.51
CA TYR A 829 1.63 -21.73 -19.93
C TYR A 829 2.43 -20.73 -20.77
N ILE A 830 2.24 -19.44 -20.52
CA ILE A 830 2.99 -18.37 -21.21
C ILE A 830 4.49 -18.50 -20.91
N ILE A 831 4.89 -18.68 -19.66
CA ILE A 831 6.30 -18.85 -19.28
C ILE A 831 6.90 -20.09 -19.96
N GLY A 832 6.21 -21.23 -19.92
CA GLY A 832 6.68 -22.46 -20.56
C GLY A 832 6.81 -22.32 -22.09
N ALA A 833 5.87 -21.61 -22.73
CA ALA A 833 5.93 -21.33 -24.17
C ALA A 833 7.07 -20.38 -24.55
N ILE A 834 7.29 -19.32 -23.77
CA ILE A 834 8.40 -18.39 -23.99
C ILE A 834 9.74 -19.11 -23.77
N LEU A 835 9.87 -19.89 -22.69
CA LEU A 835 11.10 -20.62 -22.39
C LEU A 835 11.46 -21.64 -23.47
N LYS A 836 10.45 -22.26 -24.10
CA LYS A 836 10.65 -23.18 -25.23
C LYS A 836 11.05 -22.46 -26.51
N THR A 837 10.41 -21.33 -26.82
CA THR A 837 10.59 -20.60 -28.09
C THR A 837 11.80 -19.67 -28.09
N HIS A 838 12.16 -19.13 -26.93
CA HIS A 838 13.24 -18.18 -26.71
C HIS A 838 14.09 -18.63 -25.50
N PRO A 839 14.79 -19.78 -25.59
CA PRO A 839 15.61 -20.27 -24.49
C PRO A 839 16.74 -19.28 -24.17
N PRO A 840 17.16 -19.16 -22.89
CA PRO A 840 18.28 -18.31 -22.52
C PRO A 840 19.56 -18.72 -23.25
N PRO A 841 20.37 -17.76 -23.75
CA PRO A 841 21.62 -18.09 -24.42
C PRO A 841 22.57 -18.79 -23.43
N THR A 842 23.17 -19.90 -23.86
CA THR A 842 24.24 -20.58 -23.13
C THR A 842 25.48 -19.69 -23.11
N LEU A 843 25.73 -19.06 -21.97
CA LEU A 843 26.91 -18.22 -21.78
C LEU A 843 28.15 -19.13 -21.65
N GLN A 844 29.10 -19.01 -22.58
CA GLN A 844 30.46 -19.51 -22.35
C GLN A 844 31.08 -18.75 -21.17
N SER A 845 31.85 -19.46 -20.36
CA SER A 845 32.46 -19.02 -19.10
C SER A 845 33.00 -17.58 -19.13
N GLY A 846 32.40 -16.70 -18.31
CA GLY A 846 33.05 -15.45 -17.85
C GLY A 846 32.40 -14.13 -18.25
N GLN A 847 31.43 -14.09 -19.17
CA GLN A 847 30.76 -12.84 -19.54
C GLN A 847 29.24 -12.95 -19.44
N ALA A 848 28.70 -12.73 -18.24
CA ALA A 848 27.27 -12.51 -18.09
C ALA A 848 26.90 -11.13 -18.66
N PRO A 849 25.93 -11.02 -19.57
CA PRO A 849 25.46 -9.72 -20.03
C PRO A 849 24.94 -8.91 -18.84
N PRO A 850 25.15 -7.58 -18.81
CA PRO A 850 24.79 -6.73 -17.67
C PRO A 850 23.29 -6.70 -17.38
N SER A 851 22.46 -7.14 -18.33
CA SER A 851 21.00 -7.25 -18.18
C SER A 851 20.48 -8.57 -18.77
N PRO A 852 19.52 -9.26 -18.12
CA PRO A 852 18.86 -10.43 -18.69
C PRO A 852 18.20 -10.11 -20.04
N PRO A 853 18.13 -11.07 -20.98
CA PRO A 853 17.44 -10.89 -22.27
C PRO A 853 15.97 -10.47 -22.11
N PRO A 854 15.37 -9.77 -23.09
CA PRO A 854 13.97 -9.34 -23.01
C PRO A 854 12.97 -10.50 -22.77
N ALA A 855 13.22 -11.67 -23.36
CA ALA A 855 12.40 -12.87 -23.12
C ALA A 855 12.47 -13.34 -21.65
N SER A 856 13.67 -13.31 -21.05
CA SER A 856 13.88 -13.60 -19.63
C SER A 856 13.16 -12.59 -18.72
N GLN A 857 13.23 -11.30 -19.06
CA GLN A 857 12.52 -10.24 -18.34
C GLN A 857 11.00 -10.43 -18.40
N ALA A 858 10.47 -10.81 -19.57
CA ALA A 858 9.05 -11.12 -19.73
C ALA A 858 8.63 -12.32 -18.88
N MET A 859 9.41 -13.41 -18.86
CA MET A 859 9.14 -14.57 -17.99
C MET A 859 9.19 -14.21 -16.50
N ALA A 860 10.13 -13.37 -16.08
CA ALA A 860 10.21 -12.87 -14.70
C ALA A 860 8.99 -12.00 -14.34
N ALA A 861 8.55 -11.12 -15.23
CA ALA A 861 7.33 -10.34 -15.04
C ALA A 861 6.09 -11.24 -14.89
N MET A 862 5.98 -12.30 -15.71
CA MET A 862 4.90 -13.28 -15.58
C MET A 862 4.95 -14.05 -14.25
N LEU A 863 6.15 -14.35 -13.72
CA LEU A 863 6.30 -14.95 -12.38
C LEU A 863 5.85 -14.00 -11.27
N TYR A 864 6.10 -12.69 -11.40
CA TYR A 864 5.61 -11.68 -10.47
C TYR A 864 4.08 -11.56 -10.51
N ILE A 865 3.46 -11.60 -11.70
CA ILE A 865 2.00 -11.58 -11.81
C ILE A 865 1.39 -12.89 -11.31
N TYR A 866 2.06 -14.03 -11.53
CA TYR A 866 1.63 -15.35 -11.04
C TYR A 866 1.43 -15.34 -9.52
N VAL A 867 2.37 -14.78 -8.77
CA VAL A 867 2.27 -14.74 -7.30
C VAL A 867 1.16 -13.79 -6.82
N VAL A 868 0.76 -12.79 -7.61
CA VAL A 868 -0.43 -11.97 -7.32
C VAL A 868 -1.68 -12.84 -7.37
N PHE A 869 -1.87 -13.63 -8.42
CA PHE A 869 -3.01 -14.56 -8.52
C PHE A 869 -3.00 -15.60 -7.40
N TYR A 870 -1.84 -16.17 -7.05
CA TYR A 870 -1.74 -17.08 -5.90
C TYR A 870 -2.21 -16.41 -4.60
N SER A 871 -1.78 -15.17 -4.36
CA SER A 871 -2.08 -14.41 -3.15
C SER A 871 -3.57 -14.04 -3.01
N ILE A 872 -4.31 -13.94 -4.13
CA ILE A 872 -5.75 -13.62 -4.17
C ILE A 872 -6.64 -14.85 -3.92
N GLY A 873 -6.13 -16.06 -4.07
CA GLY A 873 -6.95 -17.26 -3.92
C GLY A 873 -6.26 -18.35 -3.11
N TRP A 874 -5.51 -19.19 -3.81
CA TRP A 874 -4.96 -20.42 -3.24
C TRP A 874 -3.94 -20.22 -2.11
N GLY A 875 -3.43 -19.02 -1.89
CA GLY A 875 -2.60 -18.71 -0.70
C GLY A 875 -3.40 -18.79 0.60
N PRO A 876 -4.28 -17.82 0.89
CA PRO A 876 -5.00 -17.76 2.16
C PRO A 876 -6.29 -18.59 2.21
N LEU A 877 -6.99 -18.78 1.09
CA LEU A 877 -8.36 -19.33 1.10
C LEU A 877 -8.47 -20.80 1.52
N PRO A 878 -7.52 -21.72 1.22
CA PRO A 878 -7.65 -23.10 1.67
C PRO A 878 -7.79 -23.25 3.19
N TRP A 879 -7.10 -22.41 3.97
CA TRP A 879 -7.22 -22.40 5.43
C TRP A 879 -8.59 -21.92 5.91
N VAL A 880 -9.09 -20.85 5.30
CA VAL A 880 -10.42 -20.31 5.60
C VAL A 880 -11.49 -21.33 5.23
N TYR A 881 -11.39 -21.91 4.04
CA TYR A 881 -12.34 -22.88 3.52
C TYR A 881 -12.46 -24.12 4.41
N VAL A 882 -11.32 -24.71 4.81
CA VAL A 882 -11.34 -25.86 5.73
C VAL A 882 -11.94 -25.49 7.08
N ALA A 883 -11.66 -24.28 7.58
CA ALA A 883 -12.23 -23.83 8.84
C ALA A 883 -13.77 -23.63 8.77
N ASP A 884 -14.33 -23.40 7.58
CA ASP A 884 -15.76 -23.16 7.36
C ASP A 884 -16.56 -24.44 7.11
N ILE A 885 -15.95 -25.52 6.59
CA ILE A 885 -16.70 -26.75 6.24
C ILE A 885 -16.94 -27.70 7.41
N PHE A 886 -16.10 -27.66 8.47
CA PHE A 886 -16.21 -28.65 9.55
C PHE A 886 -17.17 -28.20 10.66
N PRO A 887 -18.03 -29.12 11.17
CA PRO A 887 -18.88 -28.86 12.32
C PRO A 887 -18.05 -28.86 13.60
N THR A 888 -18.54 -28.20 14.64
CA THR A 888 -17.85 -28.02 15.93
C THR A 888 -17.27 -29.33 16.49
N ARG A 889 -18.00 -30.44 16.36
CA ARG A 889 -17.58 -31.78 16.84
C ARG A 889 -16.33 -32.35 16.16
N THR A 890 -16.14 -32.14 14.84
CA THR A 890 -15.03 -32.74 14.06
C THR A 890 -14.02 -31.71 13.55
N ARG A 891 -14.22 -30.42 13.86
CA ARG A 891 -13.39 -29.30 13.40
C ARG A 891 -11.91 -29.44 13.72
N HIS A 892 -11.56 -29.86 14.93
CA HIS A 892 -10.15 -30.01 15.31
C HIS A 892 -9.46 -31.14 14.53
N TYR A 893 -10.16 -32.26 14.27
CA TYR A 893 -9.65 -33.34 13.43
C TYR A 893 -9.49 -32.88 11.96
N GLY A 894 -10.47 -32.13 11.44
CA GLY A 894 -10.42 -31.58 10.09
C GLY A 894 -9.25 -30.61 9.87
N LEU A 895 -9.04 -29.68 10.80
CA LEU A 895 -7.93 -28.74 10.77
C LEU A 895 -6.56 -29.44 10.93
N ALA A 896 -6.48 -30.47 11.77
CA ALA A 896 -5.27 -31.29 11.91
C ALA A 896 -4.94 -32.03 10.60
N THR A 897 -5.94 -32.63 9.94
CA THR A 897 -5.78 -33.28 8.63
C THR A 897 -5.31 -32.30 7.55
N ALA A 898 -5.87 -31.09 7.53
CA ALA A 898 -5.44 -30.04 6.60
C ALA A 898 -3.99 -29.63 6.82
N SER A 899 -3.59 -29.38 8.06
CA SER A 899 -2.20 -29.02 8.39
C SER A 899 -1.22 -30.16 8.10
N ALA A 900 -1.58 -31.40 8.41
CA ALA A 900 -0.78 -32.57 8.07
C ALA A 900 -0.64 -32.75 6.54
N SER A 901 -1.75 -32.60 5.79
CA SER A 901 -1.74 -32.68 4.32
C SER A 901 -0.86 -31.58 3.72
N GLN A 902 -0.97 -30.34 4.22
CA GLN A 902 -0.13 -29.22 3.81
C GLN A 902 1.35 -29.57 3.93
N TRP A 903 1.82 -29.97 5.11
CA TRP A 903 3.24 -30.26 5.34
C TRP A 903 3.74 -31.50 4.60
N LEU A 904 2.92 -32.55 4.50
CA LEU A 904 3.24 -33.76 3.74
C LEU A 904 3.51 -33.45 2.27
N TRP A 905 2.59 -32.75 1.61
CA TRP A 905 2.74 -32.44 0.19
C TRP A 905 3.81 -31.36 -0.03
N ASN A 906 4.05 -30.50 0.95
CA ASN A 906 5.14 -29.52 0.91
C ASN A 906 6.51 -30.23 0.92
N PHE A 907 6.67 -31.27 1.76
CA PHE A 907 7.83 -32.15 1.74
C PHE A 907 8.02 -32.81 0.37
N VAL A 908 6.97 -33.46 -0.16
CA VAL A 908 7.03 -34.17 -1.44
C VAL A 908 7.46 -33.22 -2.56
N VAL A 909 6.77 -32.09 -2.74
CA VAL A 909 7.07 -31.13 -3.80
C VAL A 909 8.49 -30.58 -3.63
N SER A 910 8.87 -30.14 -2.43
CA SER A 910 10.21 -29.58 -2.17
C SER A 910 11.34 -30.57 -2.44
N LYS A 911 11.07 -31.87 -2.22
CA LYS A 911 12.02 -32.96 -2.50
C LYS A 911 12.17 -33.21 -4.00
N VAL A 912 11.08 -33.17 -4.77
CA VAL A 912 11.12 -33.48 -6.21
C VAL A 912 11.49 -32.27 -7.09
N THR A 913 11.30 -31.03 -6.63
CA THR A 913 11.50 -29.82 -7.47
C THR A 913 12.86 -29.74 -8.17
N PRO A 914 14.02 -29.98 -7.53
CA PRO A 914 15.30 -29.90 -8.22
C PRO A 914 15.40 -30.89 -9.38
N GLN A 915 14.96 -32.14 -9.17
CA GLN A 915 14.95 -33.16 -10.22
C GLN A 915 13.96 -32.81 -11.34
N MET A 916 12.79 -32.28 -11.01
CA MET A 916 11.82 -31.81 -12.02
C MET A 916 12.39 -30.65 -12.83
N LYS A 917 13.08 -29.69 -12.21
CA LYS A 917 13.77 -28.60 -12.90
C LYS A 917 14.78 -29.15 -13.91
N THR A 918 15.64 -30.06 -13.48
CA THR A 918 16.71 -30.64 -14.32
C THR A 918 16.14 -31.49 -15.46
N ASN A 919 15.13 -32.33 -15.21
CA ASN A 919 14.61 -33.28 -16.20
C ASN A 919 13.55 -32.70 -17.13
N LEU A 920 12.72 -31.76 -16.66
CA LEU A 920 11.59 -31.24 -17.42
C LEU A 920 11.90 -29.92 -18.15
N GLY A 921 12.83 -29.11 -17.65
CA GLY A 921 13.13 -27.78 -18.22
C GLY A 921 11.87 -26.93 -18.39
N TRP A 922 11.55 -26.50 -19.62
CA TRP A 922 10.32 -25.74 -19.91
C TRP A 922 9.02 -26.50 -19.63
N LYS A 923 9.04 -27.84 -19.71
CA LYS A 923 7.86 -28.69 -19.43
C LYS A 923 7.42 -28.60 -17.97
N LEU A 924 8.30 -28.16 -17.06
CA LEU A 924 7.98 -27.92 -15.65
C LEU A 924 6.83 -26.91 -15.51
N PHE A 925 6.92 -25.79 -16.21
CA PHE A 925 5.91 -24.73 -16.15
C PHE A 925 4.59 -25.21 -16.78
N ILE A 926 4.67 -25.97 -17.88
CA ILE A 926 3.49 -26.56 -18.53
C ILE A 926 2.78 -27.54 -17.60
N MET A 927 3.52 -28.40 -16.89
CA MET A 927 2.96 -29.32 -15.90
C MET A 927 2.20 -28.56 -14.80
N PHE A 928 2.83 -27.55 -14.19
CA PHE A 928 2.13 -26.73 -13.19
C PHE A 928 0.94 -25.97 -13.78
N ALA A 929 1.02 -25.50 -15.02
CA ALA A 929 -0.08 -24.85 -15.71
C ALA A 929 -1.28 -25.79 -15.88
N THR A 930 -1.04 -27.03 -16.29
CA THR A 930 -2.07 -28.06 -16.44
C THR A 930 -2.69 -28.44 -15.09
N VAL A 931 -1.90 -28.55 -14.02
CA VAL A 931 -2.43 -28.78 -12.66
C VAL A 931 -3.29 -27.59 -12.21
N ASN A 932 -2.84 -26.37 -12.44
CA ASN A 932 -3.56 -25.15 -12.06
C ASN A 932 -4.90 -25.02 -12.79
N ILE A 933 -4.96 -25.21 -14.11
CA ILE A 933 -6.23 -25.07 -14.85
C ILE A 933 -7.08 -26.34 -14.70
N GLY A 934 -6.49 -27.50 -14.96
CA GLY A 934 -7.21 -28.76 -15.07
C GLY A 934 -7.67 -29.31 -13.72
N ALA A 935 -6.78 -29.34 -12.72
CA ALA A 935 -7.12 -29.91 -11.41
C ALA A 935 -7.68 -28.85 -10.46
N MET A 936 -6.97 -27.73 -10.26
CA MET A 936 -7.38 -26.68 -9.32
C MET A 936 -8.61 -25.90 -9.79
N GLY A 937 -8.63 -25.49 -11.06
CA GLY A 937 -9.80 -24.83 -11.66
C GLY A 937 -11.05 -25.70 -11.53
N THR A 938 -10.99 -26.94 -12.00
CA THR A 938 -12.12 -27.87 -11.89
C THR A 938 -12.53 -28.14 -10.43
N PHE A 939 -11.57 -28.41 -9.54
CA PHE A 939 -11.86 -28.63 -8.12
C PHE A 939 -12.57 -27.44 -7.48
N SER A 940 -12.14 -26.22 -7.78
CA SER A 940 -12.79 -25.01 -7.26
C SER A 940 -14.24 -24.84 -7.75
N LEU A 941 -14.62 -25.42 -8.89
CA LEU A 941 -16.02 -25.44 -9.34
C LEU A 941 -16.86 -26.52 -8.66
N LEU A 942 -16.24 -27.60 -8.19
CA LEU A 942 -16.93 -28.74 -7.56
C LEU A 942 -17.19 -28.54 -6.06
N ILE A 943 -16.43 -27.67 -5.39
CA ILE A 943 -16.62 -27.39 -3.97
C ILE A 943 -17.79 -26.41 -3.73
N PRO A 944 -18.55 -26.55 -2.60
CA PRO A 944 -19.63 -25.64 -2.25
C PRO A 944 -19.10 -24.26 -1.83
N GLU A 945 -19.90 -23.21 -2.03
CA GLU A 945 -19.57 -21.84 -1.56
C GLU A 945 -19.88 -21.71 -0.06
N THR A 946 -18.91 -21.18 0.70
CA THR A 946 -19.02 -21.01 2.16
C THR A 946 -19.30 -19.56 2.58
N LYS A 947 -19.18 -18.59 1.65
CA LYS A 947 -19.42 -17.18 1.97
C LYS A 947 -20.85 -16.96 2.48
N GLY A 948 -20.96 -16.38 3.66
CA GLY A 948 -22.24 -15.97 4.25
C GLY A 948 -23.12 -17.13 4.71
N ARG A 949 -22.54 -18.32 4.90
CA ARG A 949 -23.22 -19.51 5.40
C ARG A 949 -22.85 -19.81 6.84
N SER A 950 -23.80 -20.27 7.63
CA SER A 950 -23.55 -20.73 9.01
C SER A 950 -22.95 -22.14 9.02
N LEU A 951 -22.30 -22.54 10.12
CA LEU A 951 -21.70 -23.88 10.24
C LEU A 951 -22.78 -24.98 10.21
N GLU A 952 -23.98 -24.66 10.68
CA GLU A 952 -25.15 -25.53 10.72
C GLU A 952 -25.77 -25.70 9.33
N GLU A 953 -25.75 -24.67 8.47
CA GLU A 953 -26.13 -24.80 7.05
C GLU A 953 -25.17 -25.74 6.29
N MET A 954 -23.91 -25.82 6.72
CA MET A 954 -22.94 -26.74 6.12
C MET A 954 -23.31 -28.20 6.40
N ASP A 955 -23.96 -28.50 7.54
CA ASP A 955 -24.47 -29.84 7.85
C ASP A 955 -25.58 -30.27 6.89
N ILE A 956 -26.35 -29.33 6.36
CA ILE A 956 -27.33 -29.59 5.28
C ILE A 956 -26.61 -29.80 3.94
N ILE A 957 -25.67 -28.92 3.58
CA ILE A 957 -24.95 -28.96 2.29
C ILE A 957 -24.16 -30.26 2.11
N PHE A 958 -23.58 -30.79 3.20
CA PHE A 958 -22.83 -32.05 3.18
C PHE A 958 -23.69 -33.28 3.52
N GLY A 959 -25.01 -33.12 3.69
CA GLY A 959 -25.95 -34.23 3.89
C GLY A 959 -25.82 -34.92 5.26
N ALA A 960 -25.29 -34.23 6.27
CA ALA A 960 -25.25 -34.71 7.64
C ALA A 960 -26.64 -34.71 8.31
N VAL A 961 -27.48 -33.73 7.97
CA VAL A 961 -28.88 -33.58 8.43
C VAL A 961 -29.75 -33.07 7.27
N SER A 962 -31.00 -33.51 7.14
CA SER A 962 -31.90 -32.96 6.10
C SER A 962 -32.41 -31.55 6.49
N ALA A 963 -32.77 -30.74 5.50
CA ALA A 963 -33.30 -29.39 5.76
C ALA A 963 -34.60 -29.46 6.61
N ASP A 964 -35.45 -30.45 6.35
CA ASP A 964 -36.70 -30.67 7.06
C ASP A 964 -36.47 -31.15 8.51
N GLU A 965 -35.50 -32.04 8.73
CA GLU A 965 -35.10 -32.47 10.08
C GLU A 965 -34.54 -31.30 10.90
N ARG A 966 -33.77 -30.41 10.27
CA ARG A 966 -33.21 -29.23 10.93
C ARG A 966 -34.31 -28.23 11.31
N GLN A 967 -35.25 -27.97 10.39
CA GLN A 967 -36.39 -27.09 10.66
C GLN A 967 -37.29 -27.66 11.77
N ALA A 968 -37.52 -28.98 11.77
CA ALA A 968 -38.26 -29.64 12.84
C ALA A 968 -37.58 -29.50 14.21
N TYR A 969 -36.24 -29.55 14.26
CA TYR A 969 -35.47 -29.35 15.49
C TYR A 969 -35.53 -27.90 16.00
N ILE A 970 -35.46 -26.91 15.09
CA ILE A 970 -35.61 -25.48 15.41
C ILE A 970 -37.01 -25.24 15.97
N ASN A 971 -38.06 -25.68 15.27
CA ASN A 971 -39.45 -25.54 15.71
C ASN A 971 -39.70 -26.21 17.08
N LYS A 972 -39.04 -27.35 17.35
CA LYS A 972 -39.13 -28.04 18.65
C LYS A 972 -38.42 -27.26 19.77
N SER A 973 -37.28 -26.65 19.48
CA SER A 973 -36.53 -25.82 20.42
C SER A 973 -37.25 -24.50 20.73
N GLU A 974 -37.86 -23.87 19.72
CA GLU A 974 -38.66 -22.64 19.89
C GLU A 974 -39.88 -22.91 20.77
N ARG A 975 -40.64 -23.99 20.52
CA ARG A 975 -41.76 -24.40 21.38
C ARG A 975 -41.33 -24.69 22.82
N ALA A 976 -40.14 -25.27 23.02
CA ALA A 976 -39.61 -25.53 24.36
C ALA A 976 -39.25 -24.22 25.10
N MET A 977 -38.77 -23.19 24.41
CA MET A 977 -38.49 -21.87 24.98
C MET A 977 -39.76 -21.07 25.27
N GLU A 978 -40.78 -21.15 24.40
CA GLU A 978 -42.10 -20.52 24.63
C GLU A 978 -42.79 -21.08 25.88
N HIS A 979 -42.70 -22.39 26.11
CA HIS A 979 -43.23 -23.01 27.34
C HIS A 979 -42.39 -22.73 28.59
N GLY A 980 -41.10 -22.39 28.46
CA GLY A 980 -40.21 -22.05 29.58
C GLY A 980 -40.42 -20.65 30.14
N ASN A 981 -40.82 -19.68 29.31
CA ASN A 981 -41.06 -18.28 29.72
C ASN A 981 -42.46 -18.03 30.34
N GLY A 982 -43.38 -18.99 30.24
CA GLY A 982 -44.75 -18.85 30.76
C GLY A 982 -44.91 -18.90 32.29
N ASN A 983 -43.84 -19.22 33.04
CA ASN A 983 -43.92 -19.42 34.50
C ASN A 983 -43.40 -18.26 35.37
N GLN A 984 -43.04 -17.09 34.79
CA GLN A 984 -42.51 -15.95 35.58
C GLN A 984 -43.32 -14.65 35.53
N THR A 985 -44.47 -14.59 34.85
CA THR A 985 -45.32 -13.38 34.82
C THR A 985 -46.77 -13.66 35.20
N GLY A 986 -47.00 -14.02 36.47
CA GLY A 986 -48.34 -14.33 36.96
C GLY A 986 -48.52 -14.15 38.48
N SER A 987 -47.99 -13.08 39.07
CA SER A 987 -48.31 -12.74 40.47
C SER A 987 -48.34 -11.25 40.73
N THR A 988 -49.37 -10.52 40.26
CA THR A 988 -49.99 -9.41 41.01
C THR A 988 -51.16 -8.78 40.22
N SER A 989 -52.39 -9.09 40.61
CA SER A 989 -53.40 -8.06 40.91
C SER A 989 -54.59 -8.70 41.63
N VAL A 990 -54.86 -8.18 42.82
CA VAL A 990 -55.87 -8.61 43.79
C VAL A 990 -57.23 -7.98 43.48
N ARG A 991 -58.29 -8.80 43.61
CA ARG A 991 -59.72 -8.53 43.93
C ARG A 991 -60.50 -7.40 43.22
N SER A 992 -61.68 -7.78 42.70
CA SER A 992 -62.96 -7.29 43.22
C SER A 992 -64.09 -8.31 42.96
N ASP A 993 -64.92 -8.52 43.98
CA ASP A 993 -65.96 -9.54 44.14
C ASP A 993 -67.15 -9.45 43.18
N SER A 994 -67.81 -10.59 42.90
CA SER A 994 -69.23 -10.89 43.24
C SER A 994 -69.67 -12.19 42.52
N VAL A 995 -70.04 -13.28 43.23
CA VAL A 995 -71.43 -13.76 43.45
C VAL A 995 -72.10 -14.12 42.10
N GLU A 996 -72.50 -15.35 41.73
CA GLU A 996 -73.29 -16.36 42.44
C GLU A 996 -73.41 -17.66 41.61
N ARG A 997 -73.58 -18.77 42.34
CA ARG A 997 -74.14 -20.10 42.00
C ARG A 997 -74.84 -20.31 40.63
N LYS A 998 -74.64 -21.49 40.04
CA LYS A 998 -75.56 -22.65 40.20
C LYS A 998 -75.04 -23.95 39.53
N VAL A 999 -75.01 -24.98 40.38
CA VAL A 999 -75.02 -26.46 40.20
C VAL A 999 -73.81 -27.10 39.51
#